data_AF-A0AAJ0DY38-F1
#
_entry.id   AF-A0AAJ0DY38-F1
#
_cell.length_a   1.000
_cell.length_b   1.000
_cell.length_c   1.000
_cell.angle_alpha   90.00
_cell.angle_beta   90.00
_cell.angle_gamma   90.00
#
_symmetry.space_group_name_H-M   'P 1'
#
loop_
_entity.id
_entity.type
_entity.pdbx_description
1 polymer ?
#
loop_
_entity_poly.entity_id
_entity_poly.type
_entity_poly.pdbx_seq_one_letter_code
_entity_poly.pdbx_strand_id
1 'polypeptide(L)'
;MKLNALLLAVAGAVRVQSAAVFAHFMVGNTADYTESTWRTDIRLAKEAHIDAFALNMAHGEPMNEVSLERAFNVAKDEGFKLLFSFDYAGRGPWPKETVISYLKKYTSKAEYFKHSDGRPLVSTFEGPGNAKDWIDIKSQVSCFFIPDWSSEGARPALALGNNVADGLFNWAAWPWGPRDMDTYVDASYFQYLDKRPYMMPVSPWFYTNMPGYNKNWMWRGDDIWHDRWIQVIYNQPEYVQIISWNDYGESHHIGPLYSHAMEAFTVGKAPYNYANNRPHDGWRQTLPFWIDYYKTGKATVSQESLVVWYRTSPSSACSDGGTVGNTASQLQIEFPPQLIMLDKIFLSAVLGSAAEVTVTVGGKTFTPTWSSIPDGGVGVYHGSVVLLSETGDVNVQLSRPGRLLARVDGPAFSSASCDNGRTNWNPWVGSAVVAGSVSVTMPNSRQNQGCIKGTGAKGFRELCEFNCKYNYCPVSSCLCQAVGVPNTKPPALEKDGFPAKGKSENYSGLCSNACNLGFCPEEFCSETPQTTIVPTVSEFLPPACRAGTSLVGYERFEGLCSYACNFGFCPLHICRCTSEGGLIEPPAQVPGATGKPVGDYNDEKLCEFACSRTWCPEVCKSNDDEETEPPIDPNDTCQASDKTYSDLDLDRTGEYMRWLLMDPENAAATGRQYITIVNLTPHPFKLTSTHSYQMDEFNWGDIPPGRARQNVAHYTEDIEANNVDDNGEAYYDIGNTGKKFVVRATTHIPDAYPRRVVFDLSGMGKGQREYRVPGQEVPVTLVITGSDSFGFITSLSHGPGNWMNAIKDTIRDRRVVDLVMPGTHDSGMSKITDALLSGGTEGNTQTQMLNLYDQLRAGSRWFDLRVSSIHQVVNCCGNYDFWTMHVADEVAEVVLGRTGEKLDDVIKEINRFTDENPGEVIFLQFRYLLGVRNVPSYGPIYWDEGIKNKFFDKLKEIKNRCPGLGKSLQTSKIGDLMDKNDNKGCVLIFLNTQHLSKEIPDDRKHTSIGEGIYNINHIDLTDAWPEKEDTKEMAEKAIKMWRGRPDGIFHIGQWLSTPHPLTSTFTYDLQSIAVLPTNPALYWKGVNEISYEYYPNVLLVDYIGMVIKNEPGWDSLSAELYTLAIGLNLYTISENCTISPRRSPLLASPKNLRKLPSPLVSQFNGIIYANGTTVNDPPLGLHPGRVEVLKNGTIFSNGTVLEESVPNPDFNSIRF
;
A
#
# COMPACT_ATOMS: atom_id res chain seq x y z
N MET A 1 -23.61 26.79 -67.03
CA MET A 1 -23.55 25.44 -66.41
C MET A 1 -22.22 24.71 -66.66
N LYS A 2 -21.05 25.38 -66.68
CA LYS A 2 -19.74 24.71 -66.89
C LYS A 2 -18.64 25.10 -65.88
N LEU A 3 -18.96 25.86 -64.82
CA LEU A 3 -17.97 26.26 -63.81
C LEU A 3 -18.09 25.50 -62.47
N ASN A 4 -19.30 25.05 -62.10
CA ASN A 4 -19.52 24.32 -60.84
C ASN A 4 -19.17 22.82 -60.91
N ALA A 5 -19.00 22.26 -62.11
CA ALA A 5 -18.60 20.85 -62.27
C ALA A 5 -17.08 20.65 -62.13
N LEU A 6 -16.26 21.71 -62.32
CA LEU A 6 -14.81 21.61 -62.21
C LEU A 6 -14.33 21.71 -60.75
N LEU A 7 -15.03 22.47 -59.90
CA LEU A 7 -14.70 22.61 -58.48
C LEU A 7 -15.09 21.36 -57.63
N LEU A 8 -16.16 20.64 -57.99
CA LEU A 8 -16.50 19.37 -57.34
C LEU A 8 -15.66 18.18 -57.83
N ALA A 9 -15.12 18.23 -59.05
CA ALA A 9 -14.23 17.19 -59.56
C ALA A 9 -12.80 17.26 -58.98
N VAL A 10 -12.34 18.45 -58.55
CA VAL A 10 -11.03 18.60 -57.86
C VAL A 10 -11.13 18.27 -56.36
N ALA A 11 -12.30 18.46 -55.73
CA ALA A 11 -12.51 18.08 -54.32
C ALA A 11 -12.76 16.56 -54.12
N GLY A 12 -13.15 15.84 -55.18
CA GLY A 12 -13.50 14.42 -55.12
C GLY A 12 -12.35 13.42 -55.32
N ALA A 13 -11.13 13.88 -55.61
CA ALA A 13 -10.01 13.02 -56.02
C ALA A 13 -8.77 13.05 -55.11
N VAL A 14 -8.81 13.76 -53.97
CA VAL A 14 -7.79 13.62 -52.94
C VAL A 14 -8.51 13.47 -51.61
N ARG A 15 -8.76 12.22 -51.19
CA ARG A 15 -8.79 11.96 -49.75
C ARG A 15 -7.37 12.28 -49.27
N VAL A 16 -7.11 13.54 -48.90
CA VAL A 16 -5.92 13.87 -48.13
C VAL A 16 -6.14 13.17 -46.81
N GLN A 17 -5.56 11.99 -46.66
CA GLN A 17 -5.41 11.34 -45.37
C GLN A 17 -4.70 12.35 -44.49
N SER A 18 -5.28 12.71 -43.34
CA SER A 18 -4.75 13.73 -42.43
C SER A 18 -3.51 13.21 -41.68
N ALA A 19 -2.54 12.68 -42.42
CA ALA A 19 -1.30 12.10 -41.92
C ALA A 19 -0.48 13.16 -41.19
N ALA A 20 -0.10 12.90 -39.95
CA ALA A 20 0.79 13.76 -39.19
C ALA A 20 1.81 12.95 -38.39
N VAL A 21 2.98 13.55 -38.19
CA VAL A 21 4.08 12.96 -37.43
C VAL A 21 4.36 13.82 -36.20
N PHE A 22 4.30 13.20 -35.03
CA PHE A 22 4.61 13.82 -33.75
C PHE A 22 5.94 13.29 -33.22
N ALA A 23 6.60 14.05 -32.37
CA ALA A 23 7.69 13.52 -31.54
C ALA A 23 7.31 13.63 -30.06
N HIS A 24 7.45 12.52 -29.34
CA HIS A 24 7.28 12.45 -27.90
C HIS A 24 8.32 13.33 -27.21
N PHE A 25 7.89 14.21 -26.32
CA PHE A 25 8.76 15.22 -25.72
C PHE A 25 8.60 15.21 -24.21
N MET A 26 9.66 14.85 -23.48
CA MET A 26 9.69 14.82 -22.03
C MET A 26 9.80 16.25 -21.49
N VAL A 27 8.69 16.80 -20.98
CA VAL A 27 8.67 18.13 -20.35
C VAL A 27 9.48 18.11 -19.04
N GLY A 28 9.54 16.97 -18.35
CA GLY A 28 10.37 16.81 -17.14
C GLY A 28 11.85 17.15 -17.35
N ASN A 29 12.38 17.00 -18.57
CA ASN A 29 13.79 17.31 -18.89
C ASN A 29 14.04 18.80 -19.20
N THR A 30 13.07 19.69 -18.96
CA THR A 30 13.11 21.09 -19.42
C THR A 30 13.22 22.14 -18.31
N ALA A 31 13.54 21.74 -17.07
CA ALA A 31 13.63 22.65 -15.93
C ALA A 31 14.51 23.89 -16.23
N ASP A 32 15.65 23.68 -16.88
CA ASP A 32 16.61 24.73 -17.26
C ASP A 32 16.49 25.19 -18.73
N TYR A 33 15.44 24.81 -19.46
CA TYR A 33 15.25 25.26 -20.85
C TYR A 33 14.88 26.73 -20.91
N THR A 34 15.60 27.48 -21.74
CA THR A 34 15.23 28.84 -22.12
C THR A 34 14.33 28.82 -23.37
N GLU A 35 13.73 29.96 -23.71
CA GLU A 35 13.03 30.10 -24.99
C GLU A 35 13.95 29.85 -26.20
N SER A 36 15.25 30.15 -26.10
CA SER A 36 16.20 29.86 -27.19
C SER A 36 16.43 28.36 -27.36
N THR A 37 16.46 27.58 -26.27
CA THR A 37 16.56 26.12 -26.33
C THR A 37 15.31 25.54 -27.00
N TRP A 38 14.11 25.94 -26.54
CA TRP A 38 12.84 25.56 -27.19
C TRP A 38 12.79 25.93 -28.67
N ARG A 39 13.28 27.12 -29.04
CA ARG A 39 13.30 27.60 -30.42
C ARG A 39 14.23 26.78 -31.30
N THR A 40 15.36 26.37 -30.75
CA THR A 40 16.31 25.48 -31.44
C THR A 40 15.66 24.13 -31.72
N ASP A 41 15.06 23.51 -30.71
CA ASP A 41 14.40 22.22 -30.84
C ASP A 41 13.24 22.25 -31.84
N ILE A 42 12.37 23.26 -31.75
CA ILE A 42 11.25 23.45 -32.69
C ILE A 42 11.73 23.62 -34.14
N ARG A 43 12.81 24.38 -34.36
CA ARG A 43 13.37 24.56 -35.71
C ARG A 43 13.94 23.26 -36.26
N LEU A 44 14.67 22.51 -35.45
CA LEU A 44 15.20 21.21 -35.85
C LEU A 44 14.09 20.19 -36.13
N ALA A 45 13.00 20.22 -35.35
CA ALA A 45 11.85 19.36 -35.60
C ALA A 45 11.16 19.70 -36.94
N LYS A 46 11.01 21.00 -37.24
CA LYS A 46 10.51 21.46 -38.54
C LYS A 46 11.44 21.08 -39.70
N GLU A 47 12.74 21.20 -39.52
CA GLU A 47 13.74 20.75 -40.51
C GLU A 47 13.62 19.24 -40.77
N ALA A 48 13.32 18.45 -39.74
CA ALA A 48 13.03 17.02 -39.85
C ALA A 48 11.62 16.70 -40.38
N HIS A 49 10.79 17.71 -40.68
CA HIS A 49 9.39 17.62 -41.13
C HIS A 49 8.39 17.07 -40.09
N ILE A 50 8.73 17.11 -38.80
CA ILE A 50 7.81 16.77 -37.71
C ILE A 50 6.75 17.86 -37.59
N ASP A 51 5.49 17.48 -37.36
CA ASP A 51 4.34 18.40 -37.33
C ASP A 51 4.09 19.01 -35.95
N ALA A 52 4.31 18.24 -34.88
CA ALA A 52 4.10 18.68 -33.51
C ALA A 52 4.98 17.95 -32.48
N PHE A 53 5.13 18.55 -31.30
CA PHE A 53 5.58 17.81 -30.11
C PHE A 53 4.39 17.31 -29.28
N ALA A 54 4.43 16.03 -28.92
CA ALA A 54 3.57 15.43 -27.92
C ALA A 54 4.21 15.62 -26.54
N LEU A 55 3.77 16.66 -25.82
CA LEU A 55 4.34 17.09 -24.56
C LEU A 55 3.93 16.14 -23.44
N ASN A 56 4.82 15.22 -23.10
CA ASN A 56 4.69 14.28 -22.00
C ASN A 56 5.07 14.93 -20.68
N MET A 57 4.16 14.90 -19.72
CA MET A 57 4.31 15.57 -18.43
C MET A 57 3.71 14.74 -17.29
N ALA A 58 4.50 14.51 -16.24
CA ALA A 58 4.03 13.85 -15.03
C ALA A 58 3.35 14.86 -14.11
N HIS A 59 2.43 14.38 -13.27
CA HIS A 59 1.68 15.24 -12.38
C HIS A 59 2.56 15.91 -11.31
N GLY A 60 2.31 17.20 -11.05
CA GLY A 60 2.92 17.93 -9.92
C GLY A 60 4.37 18.34 -10.11
N GLU A 61 4.94 18.21 -11.30
CA GLU A 61 6.31 18.65 -11.56
C GLU A 61 6.40 20.19 -11.64
N PRO A 62 7.35 20.82 -10.93
CA PRO A 62 7.39 22.28 -10.77
C PRO A 62 7.67 23.04 -12.07
N MET A 63 8.34 22.40 -13.04
CA MET A 63 8.66 22.96 -14.34
C MET A 63 7.47 22.98 -15.31
N ASN A 64 6.41 22.19 -15.08
CA ASN A 64 5.32 22.04 -16.05
C ASN A 64 4.73 23.38 -16.50
N GLU A 65 4.29 24.24 -15.59
CA GLU A 65 3.64 25.52 -15.97
C GLU A 65 4.61 26.44 -16.73
N VAL A 66 5.84 26.58 -16.25
CA VAL A 66 6.85 27.48 -16.83
C VAL A 66 7.28 26.99 -18.22
N SER A 67 7.52 25.69 -18.35
CA SER A 67 7.93 25.08 -19.62
C SER A 67 6.82 25.10 -20.65
N LEU A 68 5.57 24.85 -20.26
CA LEU A 68 4.42 24.95 -21.16
C LEU A 68 4.23 26.38 -21.67
N GLU A 69 4.33 27.39 -20.80
CA GLU A 69 4.22 28.78 -21.24
C GLU A 69 5.29 29.14 -22.28
N ARG A 70 6.56 28.79 -22.00
CA ARG A 70 7.69 29.00 -22.94
C ARG A 70 7.47 28.25 -24.26
N ALA A 71 7.12 26.96 -24.20
CA ALA A 71 6.91 26.13 -25.37
C ALA A 71 5.82 26.70 -26.29
N PHE A 72 4.66 27.08 -25.73
CA PHE A 72 3.55 27.64 -26.52
C PHE A 72 3.89 29.01 -27.11
N ASN A 73 4.60 29.87 -26.36
CA ASN A 73 5.05 31.17 -26.88
C ASN A 73 6.00 30.99 -28.08
N VAL A 74 7.00 30.11 -27.95
CA VAL A 74 7.94 29.84 -29.04
C VAL A 74 7.27 29.13 -30.21
N ALA A 75 6.37 28.18 -29.96
CA ALA A 75 5.63 27.48 -31.02
C ALA A 75 4.74 28.43 -31.82
N LYS A 76 4.11 29.41 -31.15
CA LYS A 76 3.38 30.50 -31.81
C LYS A 76 4.30 31.30 -32.74
N ASP A 77 5.47 31.71 -32.26
CA ASP A 77 6.43 32.51 -33.05
C ASP A 77 6.99 31.74 -34.25
N GLU A 78 7.27 30.45 -34.09
CA GLU A 78 7.87 29.60 -35.12
C GLU A 78 6.83 28.91 -36.00
N GLY A 79 5.53 29.06 -35.72
CA GLY A 79 4.43 28.42 -36.47
C GLY A 79 4.43 26.90 -36.35
N PHE A 80 4.81 26.37 -35.18
CA PHE A 80 4.86 24.94 -34.86
C PHE A 80 3.65 24.50 -34.03
N LYS A 81 3.36 23.20 -33.98
CA LYS A 81 2.23 22.68 -33.20
C LYS A 81 2.69 21.93 -31.95
N LEU A 82 1.84 21.94 -30.92
CA LEU A 82 2.01 21.22 -29.67
C LEU A 82 0.72 20.47 -29.32
N LEU A 83 0.83 19.31 -28.70
CA LEU A 83 -0.30 18.59 -28.11
C LEU A 83 0.09 18.02 -26.76
N PHE A 84 -0.90 17.74 -25.91
CA PHE A 84 -0.64 17.19 -24.58
C PHE A 84 -0.66 15.66 -24.57
N SER A 85 0.33 15.10 -23.89
CA SER A 85 0.38 13.71 -23.45
C SER A 85 0.49 13.73 -21.92
N PHE A 86 -0.63 13.54 -21.22
CA PHE A 86 -0.57 13.51 -19.75
C PHE A 86 0.00 12.16 -19.31
N ASP A 87 1.10 12.17 -18.55
CA ASP A 87 1.71 10.96 -18.02
C ASP A 87 1.02 10.55 -16.72
N TYR A 88 0.24 9.47 -16.78
CA TYR A 88 -0.49 8.91 -15.64
C TYR A 88 0.35 7.86 -14.88
N ALA A 89 1.49 7.43 -15.43
CA ALA A 89 2.36 6.42 -14.82
C ALA A 89 3.55 7.04 -14.07
N GLY A 90 4.09 8.16 -14.53
CA GLY A 90 5.36 8.73 -14.04
C GLY A 90 5.35 9.18 -12.58
N ARG A 91 4.30 9.87 -12.11
CA ARG A 91 4.13 10.30 -10.70
C ARG A 91 2.72 10.02 -10.15
N GLY A 92 2.08 8.99 -10.70
CA GLY A 92 0.69 8.66 -10.43
C GLY A 92 -0.30 9.42 -11.33
N PRO A 93 -1.61 9.11 -11.22
CA PRO A 93 -2.62 9.59 -12.14
C PRO A 93 -2.86 11.10 -11.98
N TRP A 94 -3.12 11.77 -13.09
CA TRP A 94 -3.51 13.18 -13.08
C TRP A 94 -4.92 13.35 -12.48
N PRO A 95 -5.14 14.29 -11.53
CA PRO A 95 -6.48 14.62 -11.08
C PRO A 95 -7.32 15.18 -12.22
N LYS A 96 -8.54 14.63 -12.39
CA LYS A 96 -9.49 15.00 -13.45
C LYS A 96 -9.66 16.51 -13.63
N GLU A 97 -9.92 17.23 -12.54
CA GLU A 97 -10.16 18.69 -12.60
C GLU A 97 -8.91 19.48 -13.06
N THR A 98 -7.71 18.97 -12.75
CA THR A 98 -6.46 19.56 -13.21
C THR A 98 -6.28 19.37 -14.72
N VAL A 99 -6.60 18.18 -15.25
CA VAL A 99 -6.59 17.92 -16.70
C VAL A 99 -7.54 18.87 -17.43
N ILE A 100 -8.75 19.03 -16.91
CA ILE A 100 -9.76 19.95 -17.48
C ILE A 100 -9.24 21.39 -17.51
N SER A 101 -8.59 21.85 -16.44
CA SER A 101 -8.08 23.22 -16.37
C SER A 101 -6.96 23.48 -17.41
N TYR A 102 -6.04 22.53 -17.57
CA TYR A 102 -4.99 22.58 -18.59
C TYR A 102 -5.58 22.60 -19.99
N LEU A 103 -6.54 21.70 -20.27
CA LEU A 103 -7.18 21.64 -21.57
C LEU A 103 -7.93 22.94 -21.89
N LYS A 104 -8.70 23.51 -20.96
CA LYS A 104 -9.37 24.80 -21.15
C LYS A 104 -8.39 25.95 -21.41
N LYS A 105 -7.22 25.94 -20.76
CA LYS A 105 -6.18 26.98 -20.89
C LYS A 105 -5.47 26.96 -22.25
N TYR A 106 -5.17 25.78 -22.78
CA TYR A 106 -4.26 25.65 -23.93
C TYR A 106 -4.92 25.22 -25.25
N THR A 107 -6.00 24.43 -25.23
CA THR A 107 -6.54 23.83 -26.47
C THR A 107 -7.16 24.81 -27.46
N SER A 108 -7.52 26.02 -27.01
CA SER A 108 -8.05 27.10 -27.86
C SER A 108 -6.96 27.84 -28.63
N LYS A 109 -5.69 27.67 -28.25
CA LYS A 109 -4.54 28.35 -28.87
C LYS A 109 -4.31 27.84 -30.31
N ALA A 110 -3.81 28.71 -31.18
CA ALA A 110 -3.64 28.40 -32.61
C ALA A 110 -2.50 27.39 -32.85
N GLU A 111 -1.52 27.40 -31.97
CA GLU A 111 -0.37 26.50 -31.90
C GLU A 111 -0.70 25.14 -31.28
N TYR A 112 -1.92 24.92 -30.74
CA TYR A 112 -2.35 23.59 -30.32
C TYR A 112 -2.76 22.74 -31.54
N PHE A 113 -2.30 21.48 -31.63
CA PHE A 113 -2.62 20.61 -32.76
C PHE A 113 -4.11 20.20 -32.74
N LYS A 114 -4.75 20.26 -33.91
CA LYS A 114 -6.16 19.89 -34.08
C LYS A 114 -6.27 18.74 -35.06
N HIS A 115 -7.10 17.76 -34.71
CA HIS A 115 -7.51 16.70 -35.63
C HIS A 115 -8.29 17.30 -36.81
N SER A 116 -8.48 16.49 -37.86
CA SER A 116 -9.12 16.90 -39.12
C SER A 116 -10.53 17.48 -38.98
N ASP A 117 -11.26 17.11 -37.91
CA ASP A 117 -12.60 17.65 -37.59
C ASP A 117 -12.56 18.98 -36.80
N GLY A 118 -11.37 19.50 -36.51
CA GLY A 118 -11.14 20.75 -35.79
C GLY A 118 -11.04 20.61 -34.26
N ARG A 119 -11.25 19.41 -33.68
CA ARG A 119 -11.06 19.19 -32.24
C ARG A 119 -9.57 19.14 -31.86
N PRO A 120 -9.16 19.67 -30.70
CA PRO A 120 -7.80 19.53 -30.19
C PRO A 120 -7.47 18.06 -29.93
N LEU A 121 -6.32 17.57 -30.42
CA LEU A 121 -5.87 16.20 -30.16
C LEU A 121 -5.20 16.12 -28.79
N VAL A 122 -5.64 15.20 -27.95
CA VAL A 122 -5.11 14.98 -26.60
C VAL A 122 -4.73 13.51 -26.45
N SER A 123 -3.63 13.23 -25.76
CA SER A 123 -3.13 11.89 -25.48
C SER A 123 -2.78 11.71 -24.00
N THR A 124 -2.44 10.49 -23.62
CA THR A 124 -1.87 10.12 -22.32
C THR A 124 -0.72 9.14 -22.54
N PHE A 125 0.16 9.03 -21.55
CA PHE A 125 0.99 7.85 -21.36
C PHE A 125 0.37 7.02 -20.22
N GLU A 126 -0.10 5.82 -20.56
CA GLU A 126 -0.89 4.95 -19.69
C GLU A 126 -2.12 5.65 -19.06
N GLY A 127 -2.63 5.10 -17.96
CA GLY A 127 -3.82 5.55 -17.24
C GLY A 127 -5.14 4.82 -17.56
N PRO A 128 -5.18 3.52 -17.94
CA PRO A 128 -6.44 2.82 -18.24
C PRO A 128 -7.41 2.80 -17.04
N GLY A 129 -6.88 2.76 -15.82
CA GLY A 129 -7.68 2.86 -14.58
C GLY A 129 -8.47 4.16 -14.43
N ASN A 130 -8.07 5.22 -15.15
CA ASN A 130 -8.72 6.53 -15.17
C ASN A 130 -9.55 6.77 -16.44
N ALA A 131 -9.78 5.75 -17.27
CA ALA A 131 -10.53 5.91 -18.52
C ALA A 131 -11.94 6.50 -18.33
N LYS A 132 -12.60 6.24 -17.19
CA LYS A 132 -13.93 6.80 -16.89
C LYS A 132 -13.90 8.32 -16.68
N ASP A 133 -12.80 8.89 -16.21
CA ASP A 133 -12.67 10.35 -16.02
C ASP A 133 -12.77 11.07 -17.37
N TRP A 134 -12.32 10.43 -18.45
CA TRP A 134 -12.34 11.01 -19.79
C TRP A 134 -13.75 11.20 -20.38
N ILE A 135 -14.76 10.51 -19.84
CA ILE A 135 -16.17 10.76 -20.21
C ILE A 135 -16.55 12.18 -19.78
N ASP A 136 -16.27 12.52 -18.53
CA ASP A 136 -16.53 13.84 -17.96
C ASP A 136 -15.62 14.90 -18.58
N ILE A 137 -14.32 14.62 -18.76
CA ILE A 137 -13.37 15.56 -19.38
C ILE A 137 -13.85 15.96 -20.79
N LYS A 138 -14.20 14.98 -21.64
CA LYS A 138 -14.69 15.24 -23.01
C LYS A 138 -16.03 15.97 -23.03
N SER A 139 -16.86 15.79 -22.00
CA SER A 139 -18.11 16.54 -21.87
C SER A 139 -17.88 18.04 -21.60
N GLN A 140 -16.77 18.38 -20.94
CA GLN A 140 -16.43 19.75 -20.58
C GLN A 140 -15.49 20.43 -21.58
N VAL A 141 -14.63 19.66 -22.25
CA VAL A 141 -13.73 20.12 -23.30
C VAL A 141 -13.85 19.19 -24.49
N SER A 142 -14.44 19.69 -25.57
CA SER A 142 -14.56 18.91 -26.81
C SER A 142 -13.18 18.66 -27.42
N CYS A 143 -12.62 17.47 -27.20
CA CYS A 143 -11.31 17.05 -27.72
C CYS A 143 -11.39 15.72 -28.50
N PHE A 144 -10.33 15.45 -29.26
CA PHE A 144 -10.07 14.19 -29.96
C PHE A 144 -9.05 13.40 -29.15
N PHE A 145 -9.48 12.33 -28.49
CA PHE A 145 -8.70 11.64 -27.47
C PHE A 145 -8.09 10.34 -28.00
N ILE A 146 -6.75 10.30 -28.06
CA ILE A 146 -5.95 9.14 -28.46
C ILE A 146 -4.99 8.77 -27.31
N PRO A 147 -5.42 8.00 -26.31
CA PRO A 147 -4.54 7.55 -25.23
C PRO A 147 -3.57 6.45 -25.68
N ASP A 148 -2.44 6.37 -25.01
CA ASP A 148 -1.67 5.14 -24.88
C ASP A 148 -2.19 4.32 -23.70
N TRP A 149 -2.89 3.22 -23.98
CA TRP A 149 -3.31 2.23 -22.99
C TRP A 149 -2.76 0.84 -23.39
N SER A 150 -1.51 0.81 -23.82
CA SER A 150 -0.87 -0.39 -24.36
C SER A 150 -0.81 -1.55 -23.38
N SER A 151 -0.77 -1.27 -22.07
CA SER A 151 -0.82 -2.26 -20.99
C SER A 151 -2.04 -3.20 -21.04
N GLU A 152 -3.16 -2.77 -21.65
CA GLU A 152 -4.40 -3.54 -21.78
C GLU A 152 -4.50 -4.30 -23.12
N GLY A 153 -3.70 -3.90 -24.11
CA GLY A 153 -3.82 -4.33 -25.50
C GLY A 153 -5.00 -3.67 -26.25
N ALA A 154 -4.98 -3.73 -27.59
CA ALA A 154 -5.84 -2.92 -28.45
C ALA A 154 -7.36 -3.08 -28.22
N ARG A 155 -7.86 -4.32 -28.10
CA ARG A 155 -9.31 -4.57 -27.96
C ARG A 155 -9.83 -4.20 -26.56
N PRO A 156 -9.22 -4.62 -25.45
CA PRO A 156 -9.65 -4.20 -24.11
C PRO A 156 -9.52 -2.69 -23.93
N ALA A 157 -8.40 -2.08 -24.37
CA ALA A 157 -8.19 -0.63 -24.29
C ALA A 157 -9.32 0.16 -24.97
N LEU A 158 -9.75 -0.24 -26.17
CA LEU A 158 -10.83 0.45 -26.89
C LEU A 158 -12.17 0.40 -26.15
N ALA A 159 -12.43 -0.65 -25.37
CA ALA A 159 -13.69 -0.82 -24.63
C ALA A 159 -13.76 0.04 -23.36
N LEU A 160 -12.63 0.51 -22.83
CA LEU A 160 -12.56 1.27 -21.60
C LEU A 160 -13.34 2.60 -21.67
N GLY A 161 -13.83 3.04 -20.51
CA GLY A 161 -14.57 4.29 -20.37
C GLY A 161 -15.82 4.36 -21.27
N ASN A 162 -16.49 3.23 -21.55
CA ASN A 162 -17.60 3.15 -22.51
C ASN A 162 -17.21 3.55 -23.94
N ASN A 163 -16.06 3.08 -24.42
CA ASN A 163 -15.48 3.43 -25.72
C ASN A 163 -15.17 4.93 -25.88
N VAL A 164 -14.69 5.57 -24.82
CA VAL A 164 -14.43 7.02 -24.77
C VAL A 164 -13.32 7.49 -25.73
N ALA A 165 -12.36 6.61 -26.01
CA ALA A 165 -11.22 6.90 -26.89
C ALA A 165 -11.68 7.05 -28.36
N ASP A 166 -11.26 8.13 -29.01
CA ASP A 166 -11.54 8.36 -30.44
C ASP A 166 -10.55 7.58 -31.34
N GLY A 167 -9.40 7.19 -30.81
CA GLY A 167 -8.37 6.35 -31.42
C GLY A 167 -7.44 5.79 -30.35
N LEU A 168 -6.42 5.01 -30.70
CA LEU A 168 -5.42 4.53 -29.74
C LEU A 168 -3.99 4.75 -30.26
N PHE A 169 -3.09 4.99 -29.31
CA PHE A 169 -1.64 4.98 -29.50
C PHE A 169 -1.08 3.69 -28.88
N ASN A 170 -0.08 3.11 -29.53
CA ASN A 170 0.63 1.91 -29.07
C ASN A 170 2.08 2.28 -28.71
N TRP A 171 2.56 1.87 -27.54
CA TRP A 171 3.94 2.11 -27.09
C TRP A 171 4.95 1.04 -27.56
N ALA A 172 4.49 -0.08 -28.13
CA ALA A 172 5.35 -1.18 -28.58
C ALA A 172 6.11 -0.82 -29.87
N ALA A 173 7.19 -0.04 -29.73
CA ALA A 173 8.03 0.44 -30.83
C ALA A 173 9.19 -0.49 -31.19
N TRP A 174 9.49 -1.49 -30.35
CA TRP A 174 10.72 -2.29 -30.41
C TRP A 174 10.46 -3.80 -30.55
N PRO A 175 11.38 -4.56 -31.17
CA PRO A 175 11.21 -5.98 -31.45
C PRO A 175 11.33 -6.86 -30.20
N TRP A 176 10.78 -8.06 -30.33
CA TRP A 176 10.95 -9.11 -29.34
C TRP A 176 12.31 -9.80 -29.44
N GLY A 177 13.16 -9.60 -28.42
CA GLY A 177 14.44 -10.30 -28.30
C GLY A 177 15.33 -10.10 -29.53
N PRO A 178 15.99 -11.15 -30.04
CA PRO A 178 16.94 -11.00 -31.15
C PRO A 178 16.26 -10.92 -32.52
N ARG A 179 14.92 -10.83 -32.59
CA ARG A 179 14.17 -10.79 -33.85
C ARG A 179 14.23 -9.38 -34.46
N ASP A 180 14.02 -9.30 -35.76
CA ASP A 180 13.76 -8.02 -36.42
C ASP A 180 12.33 -7.54 -36.07
N MET A 181 12.07 -6.24 -36.25
CA MET A 181 10.79 -5.64 -35.90
C MET A 181 9.66 -6.14 -36.81
N ASP A 182 8.52 -6.51 -36.20
CA ASP A 182 7.32 -6.91 -36.92
C ASP A 182 6.18 -5.89 -36.76
N THR A 183 5.02 -6.20 -37.37
CA THR A 183 3.82 -5.34 -37.35
C THR A 183 2.59 -6.05 -36.81
N TYR A 184 2.74 -7.17 -36.11
CA TYR A 184 1.57 -7.95 -35.67
C TYR A 184 0.80 -7.24 -34.56
N VAL A 185 1.51 -6.53 -33.68
CA VAL A 185 0.88 -5.65 -32.68
C VAL A 185 0.13 -4.53 -33.40
N ASP A 186 0.76 -3.83 -34.36
CA ASP A 186 0.12 -2.77 -35.15
C ASP A 186 -1.15 -3.28 -35.86
N ALA A 187 -1.08 -4.48 -36.46
CA ALA A 187 -2.20 -5.11 -37.15
C ALA A 187 -3.41 -5.32 -36.23
N SER A 188 -3.18 -5.64 -34.95
CA SER A 188 -4.27 -5.75 -33.98
C SER A 188 -4.98 -4.41 -33.74
N TYR A 189 -4.24 -3.30 -33.69
CA TYR A 189 -4.83 -1.97 -33.56
C TYR A 189 -5.65 -1.61 -34.81
N PHE A 190 -5.11 -1.84 -36.01
CA PHE A 190 -5.86 -1.63 -37.27
C PHE A 190 -7.16 -2.44 -37.31
N GLN A 191 -7.13 -3.68 -36.83
CA GLN A 191 -8.29 -4.55 -36.81
C GLN A 191 -9.36 -4.09 -35.81
N TYR A 192 -8.98 -3.80 -34.57
CA TYR A 192 -9.94 -3.53 -33.50
C TYR A 192 -10.47 -2.10 -33.47
N LEU A 193 -9.70 -1.13 -33.98
CA LEU A 193 -10.14 0.27 -34.03
C LEU A 193 -11.28 0.51 -35.02
N ASP A 194 -11.63 -0.46 -35.88
CA ASP A 194 -12.72 -0.37 -36.86
C ASP A 194 -12.77 0.99 -37.58
N LYS A 195 -11.64 1.36 -38.18
CA LYS A 195 -11.39 2.62 -38.92
C LYS A 195 -11.23 3.88 -38.06
N ARG A 196 -11.25 3.79 -36.72
CA ARG A 196 -10.77 4.87 -35.85
C ARG A 196 -9.26 5.09 -36.03
N PRO A 197 -8.73 6.31 -35.79
CA PRO A 197 -7.32 6.59 -36.00
C PRO A 197 -6.42 5.74 -35.11
N TYR A 198 -5.39 5.17 -35.72
CA TYR A 198 -4.26 4.54 -35.05
C TYR A 198 -3.06 5.48 -35.10
N MET A 199 -2.45 5.72 -33.94
CA MET A 199 -1.15 6.37 -33.84
C MET A 199 -0.07 5.29 -33.69
N MET A 200 0.78 5.16 -34.71
CA MET A 200 1.80 4.11 -34.81
C MET A 200 3.13 4.60 -34.19
N PRO A 201 3.79 3.81 -33.32
CA PRO A 201 5.06 4.21 -32.73
C PRO A 201 6.24 3.98 -33.67
N VAL A 202 7.22 4.86 -33.63
CA VAL A 202 8.53 4.69 -34.32
C VAL A 202 9.64 5.10 -33.36
N SER A 203 10.67 4.28 -33.22
CA SER A 203 11.80 4.59 -32.33
C SER A 203 13.11 4.05 -32.92
N PRO A 204 14.24 4.76 -32.80
CA PRO A 204 15.51 4.31 -33.37
C PRO A 204 16.25 3.28 -32.50
N TRP A 205 16.08 3.34 -31.19
CA TRP A 205 16.87 2.58 -30.23
C TRP A 205 16.13 2.46 -28.90
N PHE A 206 16.59 1.63 -27.97
CA PHE A 206 16.17 1.69 -26.57
C PHE A 206 17.24 1.08 -25.68
N TYR A 207 17.69 1.84 -24.68
CA TYR A 207 18.52 1.33 -23.59
C TYR A 207 18.34 2.20 -22.36
N THR A 208 18.12 1.55 -21.22
CA THR A 208 18.02 2.22 -19.94
C THR A 208 18.79 1.45 -18.86
N ASN A 209 19.47 2.17 -17.99
CA ASN A 209 20.01 1.66 -16.72
C ASN A 209 19.81 2.74 -15.66
N MET A 210 18.59 2.81 -15.15
CA MET A 210 18.12 3.76 -14.15
C MET A 210 17.50 2.99 -12.96
N PRO A 211 18.32 2.42 -12.06
CA PRO A 211 17.85 1.66 -10.90
C PRO A 211 16.89 2.44 -9.99
N GLY A 212 17.00 3.78 -9.94
CA GLY A 212 16.07 4.64 -9.22
C GLY A 212 14.62 4.55 -9.72
N TYR A 213 14.42 4.11 -10.97
CA TYR A 213 13.11 3.84 -11.57
C TYR A 213 12.84 2.34 -11.76
N ASN A 214 13.64 1.47 -11.14
CA ASN A 214 13.62 0.01 -11.37
C ASN A 214 13.81 -0.40 -12.84
N LYS A 215 14.63 0.35 -13.60
CA LYS A 215 14.88 0.08 -15.02
C LYS A 215 16.32 -0.34 -15.32
N ASN A 216 16.51 -1.47 -15.99
CA ASN A 216 17.81 -1.91 -16.50
C ASN A 216 17.65 -2.94 -17.65
N TRP A 217 17.23 -2.48 -18.82
CA TRP A 217 17.03 -3.35 -19.97
C TRP A 217 17.22 -2.62 -21.30
N MET A 218 17.19 -3.40 -22.39
CA MET A 218 17.21 -2.90 -23.77
C MET A 218 16.28 -3.71 -24.67
N TRP A 219 15.87 -3.12 -25.78
CA TRP A 219 15.30 -3.85 -26.92
C TRP A 219 16.18 -3.62 -28.15
N ARG A 220 16.23 -4.58 -29.07
CA ARG A 220 17.13 -4.52 -30.23
C ARG A 220 16.88 -3.25 -31.06
N GLY A 221 17.92 -2.43 -31.18
CA GLY A 221 17.91 -1.16 -31.93
C GLY A 221 18.65 -1.22 -33.27
N ASP A 222 19.25 -2.37 -33.60
CA ASP A 222 20.11 -2.61 -34.77
C ASP A 222 19.64 -1.94 -36.07
N ASP A 223 18.59 -2.48 -36.70
CA ASP A 223 18.08 -2.07 -38.02
C ASP A 223 16.71 -1.34 -37.92
N ILE A 224 16.19 -1.20 -36.69
CA ILE A 224 14.78 -0.85 -36.43
C ILE A 224 14.35 0.51 -36.98
N TRP A 225 15.27 1.50 -36.95
CA TRP A 225 14.95 2.83 -37.46
C TRP A 225 14.55 2.78 -38.93
N HIS A 226 15.24 1.98 -39.74
CA HIS A 226 14.92 1.79 -41.15
C HIS A 226 13.66 0.94 -41.33
N ASP A 227 13.57 -0.17 -40.61
CA ASP A 227 12.47 -1.13 -40.74
C ASP A 227 11.11 -0.50 -40.37
N ARG A 228 11.03 0.26 -39.26
CA ARG A 228 9.78 0.93 -38.86
C ARG A 228 9.30 1.93 -39.90
N TRP A 229 10.19 2.68 -40.55
CA TRP A 229 9.77 3.61 -41.61
C TRP A 229 9.22 2.87 -42.83
N ILE A 230 9.81 1.75 -43.25
CA ILE A 230 9.21 0.91 -44.30
C ILE A 230 7.80 0.43 -43.89
N GLN A 231 7.64 0.03 -42.63
CA GLN A 231 6.37 -0.44 -42.10
C GLN A 231 5.32 0.68 -42.05
N VAL A 232 5.70 1.91 -41.67
CA VAL A 232 4.83 3.11 -41.75
C VAL A 232 4.39 3.38 -43.18
N ILE A 233 5.33 3.33 -44.14
CA ILE A 233 5.02 3.50 -45.56
C ILE A 233 4.06 2.41 -46.06
N TYR A 234 4.20 1.17 -45.60
CA TYR A 234 3.32 0.09 -46.00
C TYR A 234 1.93 0.19 -45.36
N ASN A 235 1.88 0.32 -44.03
CA ASN A 235 0.67 0.27 -43.22
C ASN A 235 -0.17 1.55 -43.30
N GLN A 236 0.45 2.70 -43.61
CA GLN A 236 -0.23 3.99 -43.76
C GLN A 236 -1.15 4.35 -42.56
N PRO A 237 -0.63 4.36 -41.30
CA PRO A 237 -1.41 4.80 -40.15
C PRO A 237 -1.86 6.26 -40.31
N GLU A 238 -2.84 6.71 -39.53
CA GLU A 238 -3.25 8.12 -39.58
C GLU A 238 -2.24 9.02 -38.88
N TYR A 239 -1.66 8.56 -37.77
CA TYR A 239 -0.63 9.30 -37.05
C TYR A 239 0.59 8.43 -36.82
N VAL A 240 1.75 9.07 -36.77
CA VAL A 240 3.01 8.47 -36.30
C VAL A 240 3.50 9.27 -35.12
N GLN A 241 3.93 8.60 -34.05
CA GLN A 241 4.65 9.25 -32.96
C GLN A 241 6.05 8.67 -32.85
N ILE A 242 7.05 9.54 -33.02
CA ILE A 242 8.45 9.22 -32.79
C ILE A 242 8.72 9.22 -31.28
N ILE A 243 9.23 8.10 -30.77
CA ILE A 243 9.65 7.91 -29.38
C ILE A 243 11.18 7.89 -29.39
N SER A 244 11.87 8.98 -29.05
CA SER A 244 11.36 10.29 -28.59
C SER A 244 12.24 11.44 -29.09
N TRP A 245 11.89 12.68 -28.78
CA TRP A 245 12.71 13.85 -29.06
C TRP A 245 13.87 14.01 -28.06
N ASN A 246 13.61 13.96 -26.75
CA ASN A 246 14.60 14.32 -25.70
C ASN A 246 14.59 13.37 -24.48
N ASP A 247 14.19 12.11 -24.64
CA ASP A 247 14.34 11.13 -23.57
C ASP A 247 15.75 10.51 -23.58
N TYR A 248 16.65 11.18 -22.88
CA TYR A 248 18.04 10.73 -22.76
C TYR A 248 18.18 9.49 -21.87
N GLY A 249 17.28 9.32 -20.89
CA GLY A 249 17.32 8.21 -19.93
C GLY A 249 16.97 6.87 -20.55
N GLU A 250 16.22 6.85 -21.65
CA GLU A 250 15.86 5.62 -22.39
C GLU A 250 16.60 5.47 -23.74
N SER A 251 17.58 6.35 -23.99
CA SER A 251 18.51 6.28 -25.13
C SER A 251 17.85 6.25 -26.51
N HIS A 252 16.66 6.82 -26.65
CA HIS A 252 15.90 6.82 -27.91
C HIS A 252 15.54 8.21 -28.41
N HIS A 253 16.21 9.22 -27.85
CA HIS A 253 16.07 10.60 -28.28
C HIS A 253 16.61 10.78 -29.70
N ILE A 254 15.99 11.65 -30.48
CA ILE A 254 16.52 12.11 -31.77
C ILE A 254 16.86 13.59 -31.78
N GLY A 255 16.66 14.30 -30.66
CA GLY A 255 16.96 15.72 -30.45
C GLY A 255 18.40 15.98 -30.01
N PRO A 256 18.79 17.25 -29.82
CA PRO A 256 20.12 17.60 -29.32
C PRO A 256 20.36 17.13 -27.88
N LEU A 257 21.63 16.88 -27.53
CA LEU A 257 22.06 16.68 -26.15
C LEU A 257 22.33 18.02 -25.48
N TYR A 258 21.71 18.28 -24.32
CA TYR A 258 21.98 19.46 -23.52
C TYR A 258 22.51 19.06 -22.14
N SER A 259 23.71 19.53 -21.78
CA SER A 259 24.33 19.19 -20.49
C SER A 259 23.48 19.62 -19.27
N HIS A 260 22.68 20.67 -19.41
CA HIS A 260 21.75 21.18 -18.39
C HIS A 260 20.39 20.45 -18.36
N ALA A 261 20.21 19.39 -19.16
CA ALA A 261 18.95 18.64 -19.28
C ALA A 261 19.10 17.16 -18.91
N MET A 262 20.14 16.84 -18.14
CA MET A 262 20.56 15.46 -17.81
C MET A 262 20.09 15.01 -16.42
N GLU A 263 19.15 15.71 -15.80
CA GLU A 263 18.68 15.45 -14.43
C GLU A 263 18.12 14.03 -14.24
N ALA A 264 17.51 13.46 -15.29
CA ALA A 264 16.98 12.09 -15.28
C ALA A 264 18.04 11.04 -14.87
N PHE A 265 19.31 11.24 -15.22
CA PHE A 265 20.39 10.33 -14.81
C PHE A 265 20.66 10.39 -13.30
N THR A 266 20.52 11.56 -12.68
CA THR A 266 20.68 11.76 -11.24
C THR A 266 19.48 11.20 -10.49
N VAL A 267 18.26 11.56 -10.89
CA VAL A 267 17.02 11.09 -10.23
C VAL A 267 16.84 9.58 -10.42
N GLY A 268 17.11 9.08 -11.63
CA GLY A 268 17.10 7.66 -11.97
C GLY A 268 18.26 6.85 -11.40
N LYS A 269 19.20 7.49 -10.67
CA LYS A 269 20.38 6.86 -10.04
C LYS A 269 21.22 6.04 -11.02
N ALA A 270 21.39 6.54 -12.25
CA ALA A 270 22.16 5.84 -13.27
C ALA A 270 23.62 5.65 -12.82
N PRO A 271 24.26 4.50 -13.12
CA PRO A 271 25.64 4.23 -12.71
C PRO A 271 26.67 5.17 -13.39
N TYR A 272 26.28 5.75 -14.52
CA TYR A 272 27.00 6.78 -15.25
C TYR A 272 26.03 7.43 -16.26
N ASN A 273 26.37 8.60 -16.78
CA ASN A 273 25.59 9.23 -17.85
C ASN A 273 25.95 8.60 -19.21
N TYR A 274 25.20 7.58 -19.62
CA TYR A 274 25.39 6.90 -20.90
C TYR A 274 24.98 7.73 -22.13
N ALA A 275 24.35 8.90 -21.97
CA ALA A 275 24.12 9.83 -23.08
C ALA A 275 25.33 10.75 -23.36
N ASN A 276 26.31 10.80 -22.46
CA ASN A 276 27.49 11.64 -22.64
C ASN A 276 28.28 11.22 -23.89
N ASN A 277 28.53 12.17 -24.80
CA ASN A 277 29.15 11.90 -26.11
C ASN A 277 28.45 10.78 -26.90
N ARG A 278 27.12 10.66 -26.79
CA ARG A 278 26.27 9.77 -27.61
C ARG A 278 25.23 10.60 -28.36
N PRO A 279 25.66 11.44 -29.32
CA PRO A 279 24.71 12.21 -30.14
C PRO A 279 23.85 11.24 -30.95
N HIS A 280 22.55 11.52 -31.02
CA HIS A 280 21.55 10.75 -31.79
C HIS A 280 20.89 11.56 -32.91
N ASP A 281 21.28 12.83 -33.06
CA ASP A 281 20.73 13.77 -34.02
C ASP A 281 20.93 13.35 -35.49
N GLY A 282 21.93 12.52 -35.77
CA GLY A 282 22.15 11.95 -37.10
C GLY A 282 20.94 11.17 -37.64
N TRP A 283 20.14 10.53 -36.78
CA TRP A 283 18.93 9.83 -37.24
C TRP A 283 17.86 10.76 -37.83
N ARG A 284 17.88 12.06 -37.52
CA ARG A 284 16.97 13.04 -38.13
C ARG A 284 17.23 13.24 -39.62
N GLN A 285 18.43 12.93 -40.12
CA GLN A 285 18.82 13.19 -41.51
C GLN A 285 18.03 12.39 -42.54
N THR A 286 17.42 11.27 -42.15
CA THR A 286 16.56 10.46 -43.03
C THR A 286 15.09 10.86 -42.97
N LEU A 287 14.66 11.59 -41.93
CA LEU A 287 13.26 11.89 -41.66
C LEU A 287 12.56 12.73 -42.74
N PRO A 288 13.16 13.78 -43.31
CA PRO A 288 12.48 14.57 -44.34
C PRO A 288 11.98 13.71 -45.50
N PHE A 289 12.82 12.78 -45.98
CA PHE A 289 12.45 11.86 -47.05
C PHE A 289 11.33 10.90 -46.60
N TRP A 290 11.48 10.28 -45.43
CA TRP A 290 10.50 9.30 -44.94
C TRP A 290 9.13 9.92 -44.66
N ILE A 291 9.11 11.09 -44.02
CA ILE A 291 7.88 11.80 -43.67
C ILE A 291 7.18 12.32 -44.92
N ASP A 292 7.91 12.88 -45.89
CA ASP A 292 7.32 13.32 -47.16
C ASP A 292 6.72 12.14 -47.92
N TYR A 293 7.44 11.01 -47.97
CA TYR A 293 6.98 9.81 -48.63
C TYR A 293 5.72 9.24 -47.95
N TYR A 294 5.69 9.24 -46.61
CA TYR A 294 4.54 8.83 -45.82
C TYR A 294 3.32 9.73 -46.06
N LYS A 295 3.48 11.05 -45.93
CA LYS A 295 2.36 11.99 -45.95
C LYS A 295 1.80 12.25 -47.34
N THR A 296 2.66 12.23 -48.37
CA THR A 296 2.29 12.63 -49.73
C THR A 296 2.32 11.48 -50.74
N GLY A 297 2.89 10.34 -50.37
CA GLY A 297 3.11 9.22 -51.28
C GLY A 297 4.23 9.45 -52.30
N LYS A 298 4.99 10.54 -52.19
CA LYS A 298 6.20 10.84 -52.97
C LYS A 298 7.22 11.57 -52.10
N ALA A 299 8.50 11.43 -52.42
CA ALA A 299 9.55 12.22 -51.79
C ALA A 299 10.62 12.63 -52.81
N THR A 300 11.26 13.76 -52.53
CA THR A 300 12.38 14.28 -53.31
C THR A 300 13.61 14.32 -52.44
N VAL A 301 14.70 13.71 -52.93
CA VAL A 301 16.01 13.88 -52.31
C VAL A 301 16.52 15.26 -52.73
N SER A 302 16.49 16.20 -51.78
CA SER A 302 17.02 17.56 -51.92
C SER A 302 18.48 17.66 -51.47
N GLN A 303 18.90 16.75 -50.61
CA GLN A 303 20.21 16.72 -49.99
C GLN A 303 20.62 15.26 -49.76
N GLU A 304 21.77 14.85 -50.30
CA GLU A 304 22.31 13.52 -50.02
C GLU A 304 23.03 13.52 -48.66
N SER A 305 22.91 12.42 -47.91
CA SER A 305 23.51 12.29 -46.58
C SER A 305 23.85 10.84 -46.25
N LEU A 306 24.78 10.67 -45.31
CA LEU A 306 25.17 9.41 -44.69
C LEU A 306 24.94 9.50 -43.18
N VAL A 307 24.31 8.48 -42.61
CA VAL A 307 24.09 8.30 -41.17
C VAL A 307 24.71 6.98 -40.76
N VAL A 308 25.44 6.96 -39.65
CA VAL A 308 26.17 5.80 -39.14
C VAL A 308 25.92 5.67 -37.65
N TRP A 309 25.63 4.46 -37.17
CA TRP A 309 25.53 4.21 -35.74
C TRP A 309 26.11 2.86 -35.34
N TYR A 310 26.66 2.80 -34.14
CA TYR A 310 27.22 1.60 -33.52
C TYR A 310 27.48 1.85 -32.03
N ARG A 311 27.60 0.76 -31.27
CA ARG A 311 28.14 0.82 -29.90
C ARG A 311 29.65 1.00 -29.97
N THR A 312 30.22 1.82 -29.10
CA THR A 312 31.66 2.15 -29.15
C THR A 312 32.57 1.10 -28.52
N SER A 313 32.02 0.03 -27.97
CA SER A 313 32.75 -1.09 -27.39
C SER A 313 32.14 -2.43 -27.84
N PRO A 314 32.95 -3.50 -28.00
CA PRO A 314 32.43 -4.84 -28.21
C PRO A 314 31.47 -5.25 -27.10
N SER A 315 30.43 -6.01 -27.46
CA SER A 315 29.39 -6.53 -26.57
C SER A 315 29.93 -7.29 -25.35
N SER A 316 31.04 -8.00 -25.53
CA SER A 316 31.71 -8.83 -24.53
C SER A 316 32.97 -8.20 -23.93
N ALA A 317 33.30 -6.96 -24.30
CA ALA A 317 34.54 -6.32 -23.84
C ALA A 317 34.54 -6.03 -22.34
N CYS A 318 33.36 -5.76 -21.77
CA CYS A 318 33.17 -5.26 -20.41
C CYS A 318 31.92 -5.87 -19.79
N SER A 319 31.71 -5.60 -18.49
CA SER A 319 30.49 -6.05 -17.82
C SER A 319 29.26 -5.43 -18.48
N ASP A 320 28.20 -6.21 -18.67
CA ASP A 320 26.88 -5.71 -19.11
C ASP A 320 26.18 -4.86 -18.03
N GLY A 321 26.72 -4.80 -16.81
CA GLY A 321 26.13 -4.06 -15.70
C GLY A 321 24.80 -4.64 -15.22
N GLY A 322 24.54 -5.94 -15.45
CA GLY A 322 23.27 -6.59 -15.17
C GLY A 322 22.14 -6.16 -16.11
N THR A 323 22.48 -5.54 -17.25
CA THR A 323 21.47 -5.18 -18.26
C THR A 323 20.99 -6.45 -18.94
N VAL A 324 19.69 -6.56 -19.21
CA VAL A 324 19.08 -7.66 -19.98
C VAL A 324 18.46 -7.14 -21.27
N GLY A 325 18.36 -8.02 -22.27
CA GLY A 325 17.52 -7.80 -23.44
C GLY A 325 16.09 -8.23 -23.17
N ASN A 326 15.10 -7.38 -23.45
CA ASN A 326 13.73 -7.47 -22.91
C ASN A 326 13.71 -7.41 -21.36
N THR A 327 12.52 -7.46 -20.74
CA THR A 327 12.41 -7.46 -19.27
C THR A 327 11.29 -8.37 -18.74
N ALA A 328 11.61 -9.15 -17.72
CA ALA A 328 10.66 -9.98 -16.99
C ALA A 328 9.59 -9.15 -16.27
N SER A 329 9.88 -7.88 -15.95
CA SER A 329 8.90 -6.95 -15.35
C SER A 329 7.69 -6.66 -16.26
N GLN A 330 7.88 -6.79 -17.57
CA GLN A 330 6.80 -6.73 -18.58
C GLN A 330 6.35 -8.13 -19.03
N LEU A 331 6.62 -9.15 -18.21
CA LEU A 331 6.32 -10.57 -18.45
C LEU A 331 6.95 -11.10 -19.76
N GLN A 332 8.10 -10.53 -20.13
CA GLN A 332 8.84 -10.91 -21.32
C GLN A 332 9.94 -11.93 -20.99
N ILE A 333 10.27 -12.80 -21.94
CA ILE A 333 11.49 -13.61 -21.84
C ILE A 333 12.69 -12.69 -21.99
N GLU A 334 13.62 -12.77 -21.05
CA GLU A 334 14.87 -12.03 -21.05
C GLU A 334 15.97 -12.76 -21.85
N PHE A 335 16.84 -11.99 -22.49
CA PHE A 335 17.92 -12.47 -23.33
C PHE A 335 19.25 -11.84 -22.92
N PRO A 336 20.38 -12.55 -23.05
CA PRO A 336 21.70 -11.94 -22.94
C PRO A 336 21.83 -10.74 -23.90
N PRO A 337 22.28 -9.56 -23.44
CA PRO A 337 22.42 -8.37 -24.28
C PRO A 337 23.20 -8.57 -25.58
N GLN A 338 24.21 -9.43 -25.55
CA GLN A 338 25.08 -9.72 -26.69
C GLN A 338 24.35 -10.44 -27.82
N LEU A 339 23.21 -11.09 -27.54
CA LEU A 339 22.33 -11.66 -28.56
C LEU A 339 21.38 -10.62 -29.17
N ILE A 340 21.14 -9.51 -28.46
CA ILE A 340 20.17 -8.48 -28.84
C ILE A 340 20.83 -7.35 -29.61
N MET A 341 21.98 -6.86 -29.15
CA MET A 341 22.69 -5.74 -29.77
C MET A 341 24.00 -6.22 -30.39
N LEU A 342 23.99 -6.46 -31.70
CA LEU A 342 25.11 -7.10 -32.39
C LEU A 342 26.32 -6.16 -32.53
N ASP A 343 27.53 -6.74 -32.58
CA ASP A 343 28.77 -6.01 -32.86
C ASP A 343 28.88 -5.68 -34.36
N LYS A 344 28.06 -4.71 -34.79
CA LYS A 344 27.98 -4.23 -36.17
C LYS A 344 28.09 -2.71 -36.24
N ILE A 345 28.54 -2.22 -37.40
CA ILE A 345 28.35 -0.83 -37.82
C ILE A 345 27.15 -0.77 -38.75
N PHE A 346 26.14 -0.02 -38.36
CA PHE A 346 24.93 0.20 -39.13
C PHE A 346 24.99 1.54 -39.84
N LEU A 347 24.39 1.62 -41.02
CA LEU A 347 24.40 2.85 -41.79
C LEU A 347 23.16 2.98 -42.69
N SER A 348 22.73 4.22 -42.86
CA SER A 348 21.70 4.59 -43.84
C SER A 348 22.18 5.77 -44.67
N ALA A 349 21.80 5.82 -45.94
CA ALA A 349 22.17 6.93 -46.81
C ALA A 349 20.95 7.41 -47.60
N VAL A 350 20.69 8.72 -47.58
CA VAL A 350 19.69 9.35 -48.45
C VAL A 350 20.37 9.70 -49.76
N LEU A 351 19.97 9.07 -50.86
CA LEU A 351 20.67 9.17 -52.15
C LEU A 351 19.71 9.46 -53.30
N GLY A 352 20.11 10.37 -54.17
CA GLY A 352 19.47 10.63 -55.46
C GLY A 352 19.94 9.69 -56.57
N SER A 353 21.02 8.94 -56.34
CA SER A 353 21.49 7.85 -57.20
C SER A 353 22.39 6.89 -56.42
N ALA A 354 22.53 5.65 -56.88
CA ALA A 354 23.34 4.65 -56.17
C ALA A 354 24.77 5.16 -55.88
N ALA A 355 25.30 4.75 -54.72
CA ALA A 355 26.66 5.02 -54.27
C ALA A 355 27.21 3.79 -53.52
N GLU A 356 28.53 3.68 -53.46
CA GLU A 356 29.25 2.64 -52.76
C GLU A 356 29.65 3.13 -51.36
N VAL A 357 29.67 2.20 -50.40
CA VAL A 357 30.11 2.48 -49.04
C VAL A 357 31.34 1.63 -48.70
N THR A 358 32.30 2.25 -48.03
CA THR A 358 33.42 1.56 -47.40
C THR A 358 33.45 1.87 -45.91
N VAL A 359 33.73 0.85 -45.11
CA VAL A 359 33.83 0.94 -43.64
C VAL A 359 35.23 0.51 -43.26
N THR A 360 35.98 1.35 -42.58
CA THR A 360 37.32 1.05 -42.07
C THR A 360 37.30 1.02 -40.55
N VAL A 361 37.78 -0.06 -39.94
CA VAL A 361 37.92 -0.22 -38.49
C VAL A 361 39.33 -0.69 -38.17
N GLY A 362 40.08 0.05 -37.35
CA GLY A 362 41.44 -0.35 -36.94
C GLY A 362 42.41 -0.55 -38.12
N GLY A 363 42.17 0.11 -39.25
CA GLY A 363 42.95 -0.04 -40.49
C GLY A 363 42.48 -1.14 -41.44
N LYS A 364 41.55 -2.01 -41.04
CA LYS A 364 40.92 -2.99 -41.94
C LYS A 364 39.70 -2.39 -42.62
N THR A 365 39.61 -2.56 -43.94
CA THR A 365 38.53 -2.01 -44.76
C THR A 365 37.55 -3.11 -45.19
N PHE A 366 36.26 -2.81 -45.07
CA PHE A 366 35.11 -3.60 -45.47
C PHE A 366 34.33 -2.86 -46.55
N THR A 367 33.75 -3.60 -47.49
CA THR A 367 32.90 -3.06 -48.57
C THR A 367 31.53 -3.73 -48.49
N PRO A 368 30.63 -3.28 -47.60
CA PRO A 368 29.31 -3.90 -47.45
C PRO A 368 28.43 -3.70 -48.69
N THR A 369 27.52 -4.64 -48.90
CA THR A 369 26.39 -4.47 -49.82
C THR A 369 25.20 -3.87 -49.08
N TRP A 370 24.37 -3.11 -49.81
CA TRP A 370 23.10 -2.60 -49.28
C TRP A 370 22.13 -3.75 -49.00
N SER A 371 21.63 -3.86 -47.76
CA SER A 371 20.60 -4.85 -47.38
C SER A 371 19.20 -4.39 -47.77
N SER A 372 19.00 -3.08 -47.88
CA SER A 372 17.78 -2.45 -48.39
C SER A 372 18.13 -1.36 -49.40
N ILE A 373 17.48 -1.42 -50.56
CA ILE A 373 17.63 -0.47 -51.67
C ILE A 373 16.23 0.10 -51.96
N PRO A 374 16.06 1.43 -52.02
CA PRO A 374 14.76 2.04 -52.32
C PRO A 374 14.36 1.76 -53.78
N ASP A 375 13.05 1.67 -54.02
CA ASP A 375 12.50 1.46 -55.37
C ASP A 375 13.03 2.50 -56.36
N GLY A 376 13.53 2.04 -57.50
CA GLY A 376 14.13 2.90 -58.52
C GLY A 376 15.45 3.57 -58.13
N GLY A 377 16.05 3.21 -56.98
CA GLY A 377 17.38 3.68 -56.57
C GLY A 377 17.46 5.15 -56.11
N VAL A 378 16.32 5.73 -55.71
CA VAL A 378 16.23 7.09 -55.18
C VAL A 378 15.51 7.04 -53.84
N GLY A 379 16.21 7.45 -52.78
CA GLY A 379 15.68 7.45 -51.41
C GLY A 379 16.67 6.94 -50.38
N VAL A 380 16.16 6.26 -49.35
CA VAL A 380 16.98 5.79 -48.23
C VAL A 380 17.48 4.37 -48.48
N TYR A 381 18.79 4.24 -48.57
CA TYR A 381 19.53 2.99 -48.59
C TYR A 381 19.90 2.59 -47.16
N HIS A 382 19.97 1.29 -46.87
CA HIS A 382 20.34 0.79 -45.54
C HIS A 382 21.22 -0.47 -45.63
N GLY A 383 22.15 -0.61 -44.70
CA GLY A 383 23.10 -1.72 -44.63
C GLY A 383 23.88 -1.75 -43.31
N SER A 384 24.67 -2.81 -43.13
CA SER A 384 25.53 -2.97 -41.97
C SER A 384 26.77 -3.83 -42.26
N VAL A 385 27.80 -3.71 -41.40
CA VAL A 385 29.03 -4.52 -41.42
C VAL A 385 29.21 -5.22 -40.08
N VAL A 386 29.45 -6.53 -40.10
CA VAL A 386 29.83 -7.31 -38.91
C VAL A 386 31.32 -7.15 -38.64
N LEU A 387 31.69 -6.85 -37.40
CA LEU A 387 33.06 -6.48 -37.05
C LEU A 387 34.02 -7.65 -36.80
N LEU A 388 33.53 -8.90 -36.66
CA LEU A 388 34.36 -10.14 -36.59
C LEU A 388 35.65 -10.01 -35.75
N SER A 389 35.56 -9.36 -34.57
CA SER A 389 36.65 -9.09 -33.61
C SER A 389 37.60 -7.91 -33.92
N GLU A 390 37.39 -7.16 -34.99
CA GLU A 390 38.18 -5.95 -35.28
C GLU A 390 37.88 -4.83 -34.28
N THR A 391 38.90 -4.07 -33.89
CA THR A 391 38.82 -2.94 -32.97
C THR A 391 39.70 -1.78 -33.44
N GLY A 392 39.39 -0.55 -33.04
CA GLY A 392 40.14 0.65 -33.38
C GLY A 392 39.27 1.76 -33.98
N ASP A 393 39.92 2.79 -34.54
CA ASP A 393 39.25 3.95 -35.13
C ASP A 393 38.27 3.56 -36.23
N VAL A 394 37.11 4.19 -36.26
CA VAL A 394 36.03 3.90 -37.20
C VAL A 394 35.90 5.04 -38.21
N ASN A 395 35.91 4.68 -39.49
CA ASN A 395 35.72 5.60 -40.60
C ASN A 395 34.74 4.99 -41.61
N VAL A 396 33.70 5.73 -41.99
CA VAL A 396 32.75 5.29 -43.02
C VAL A 396 32.73 6.31 -44.14
N GLN A 397 32.94 5.85 -45.36
CA GLN A 397 32.97 6.68 -46.56
C GLN A 397 31.89 6.26 -47.54
N LEU A 398 31.19 7.25 -48.07
CA LEU A 398 30.26 7.10 -49.17
C LEU A 398 30.91 7.68 -50.43
N SER A 399 30.93 6.92 -51.52
CA SER A 399 31.65 7.31 -52.73
C SER A 399 30.93 6.89 -54.02
N ARG A 400 31.27 7.58 -55.11
CA ARG A 400 31.00 7.19 -56.50
C ARG A 400 32.35 7.11 -57.22
N PRO A 401 32.43 6.46 -58.40
CA PRO A 401 33.71 6.32 -59.12
C PRO A 401 34.47 7.64 -59.24
N GLY A 402 35.67 7.70 -58.62
CA GLY A 402 36.54 8.88 -58.62
C GLY A 402 36.13 10.04 -57.71
N ARG A 403 35.09 9.91 -56.87
CA ARG A 403 34.60 10.98 -55.98
C ARG A 403 34.14 10.48 -54.62
N LEU A 404 34.76 10.99 -53.55
CA LEU A 404 34.25 10.89 -52.18
C LEU A 404 33.06 11.84 -52.02
N LEU A 405 31.92 11.34 -51.54
CA LEU A 405 30.69 12.11 -51.34
C LEU A 405 30.55 12.60 -49.90
N ALA A 406 30.70 11.70 -48.94
CA ALA A 406 30.62 11.97 -47.52
C ALA A 406 31.56 11.05 -46.73
N ARG A 407 32.00 11.53 -45.57
CA ARG A 407 32.86 10.79 -44.64
C ARG A 407 32.35 11.04 -43.22
N VAL A 408 32.17 9.96 -42.47
CA VAL A 408 31.86 10.01 -41.04
C VAL A 408 33.01 9.37 -40.29
N ASP A 409 33.68 10.16 -39.45
CA ASP A 409 34.70 9.71 -38.51
C ASP A 409 34.05 9.55 -37.14
N GLY A 410 34.07 8.33 -36.60
CA GLY A 410 33.46 8.02 -35.32
C GLY A 410 34.49 7.62 -34.25
N PRO A 411 34.08 7.56 -32.97
CA PRO A 411 34.93 7.07 -31.89
C PRO A 411 35.46 5.65 -32.15
N ALA A 412 36.62 5.33 -31.61
CA ALA A 412 37.19 4.00 -31.72
C ALA A 412 36.25 2.92 -31.14
N PHE A 413 36.06 1.84 -31.90
CA PHE A 413 35.38 0.63 -31.43
C PHE A 413 36.38 -0.20 -30.62
N SER A 414 36.34 -0.10 -29.29
CA SER A 414 37.37 -0.73 -28.45
C SER A 414 36.88 -0.98 -27.02
N SER A 415 37.57 -1.88 -26.31
CA SER A 415 37.35 -2.09 -24.86
C SER A 415 37.75 -0.88 -24.00
N ALA A 416 38.59 0.03 -24.51
CA ALA A 416 38.92 1.28 -23.81
C ALA A 416 37.73 2.25 -23.75
N SER A 417 36.72 2.05 -24.60
CA SER A 417 35.49 2.86 -24.65
C SER A 417 34.45 2.43 -23.61
N CYS A 418 34.80 1.53 -22.69
CA CYS A 418 33.92 1.12 -21.61
C CYS A 418 33.85 2.19 -20.51
N ASP A 419 32.63 2.58 -20.16
CA ASP A 419 32.37 3.57 -19.13
C ASP A 419 32.36 2.89 -17.76
N ASN A 420 33.32 3.22 -16.89
CA ASN A 420 33.47 2.63 -15.55
C ASN A 420 33.51 1.07 -15.57
N GLY A 421 34.19 0.49 -16.56
CA GLY A 421 34.30 -0.97 -16.72
C GLY A 421 33.02 -1.68 -17.20
N ARG A 422 32.03 -0.92 -17.68
CA ARG A 422 30.76 -1.42 -18.20
C ARG A 422 30.61 -1.11 -19.68
N THR A 423 29.88 -1.98 -20.38
CA THR A 423 29.46 -1.74 -21.77
C THR A 423 28.40 -0.64 -21.78
N ASN A 424 28.64 0.42 -22.56
CA ASN A 424 27.64 1.43 -22.85
C ASN A 424 26.81 0.98 -24.06
N TRP A 425 25.57 0.57 -23.79
CA TRP A 425 24.65 0.07 -24.81
C TRP A 425 23.94 1.18 -25.59
N ASN A 426 24.15 2.45 -25.20
CA ASN A 426 23.71 3.60 -25.96
C ASN A 426 24.65 3.83 -27.16
N PRO A 427 24.14 3.86 -28.41
CA PRO A 427 24.99 3.97 -29.59
C PRO A 427 25.51 5.39 -29.74
N TRP A 428 26.66 5.49 -30.40
CA TRP A 428 27.08 6.74 -31.02
C TRP A 428 26.43 6.83 -32.40
N VAL A 429 25.85 7.98 -32.75
CA VAL A 429 25.29 8.24 -34.07
C VAL A 429 26.00 9.42 -34.70
N GLY A 430 26.64 9.18 -35.84
CA GLY A 430 27.26 10.20 -36.66
C GLY A 430 26.49 10.42 -37.95
N SER A 431 26.60 11.61 -38.51
CA SER A 431 26.10 11.86 -39.86
C SER A 431 26.99 12.85 -40.62
N ALA A 432 26.92 12.78 -41.95
CA ALA A 432 27.58 13.71 -42.84
C ALA A 432 26.67 14.02 -44.03
N VAL A 433 26.55 15.31 -44.34
CA VAL A 433 25.81 15.81 -45.49
C VAL A 433 26.77 15.93 -46.68
N VAL A 434 26.36 15.47 -47.86
CA VAL A 434 27.14 15.59 -49.09
C VAL A 434 27.14 17.06 -49.54
N ALA A 435 28.31 17.61 -49.86
CA ALA A 435 28.39 19.00 -50.30
C ALA A 435 27.59 19.25 -51.60
N GLY A 436 26.69 20.23 -51.55
CA GLY A 436 25.81 20.64 -52.66
C GLY A 436 24.40 20.02 -52.56
N SER A 437 23.42 20.71 -53.14
CA SER A 437 22.04 20.24 -53.21
C SER A 437 21.81 19.36 -54.44
N VAL A 438 20.93 18.38 -54.30
CA VAL A 438 20.37 17.60 -55.41
C VAL A 438 18.87 17.88 -55.51
N SER A 439 18.21 17.39 -56.54
CA SER A 439 16.75 17.47 -56.65
C SER A 439 16.26 16.29 -57.48
N VAL A 440 16.28 15.11 -56.86
CA VAL A 440 15.87 13.86 -57.52
C VAL A 440 14.63 13.32 -56.81
N THR A 441 13.49 13.37 -57.50
CA THR A 441 12.24 12.78 -57.02
C THR A 441 12.24 11.28 -57.28
N MET A 442 11.73 10.50 -56.34
CA MET A 442 11.55 9.07 -56.54
C MET A 442 10.68 8.79 -57.78
N PRO A 443 11.01 7.77 -58.59
CA PRO A 443 10.39 7.57 -59.90
C PRO A 443 8.92 7.14 -59.82
N ASN A 444 8.55 6.36 -58.80
CA ASN A 444 7.19 5.84 -58.61
C ASN A 444 6.55 6.47 -57.37
N SER A 445 5.26 6.81 -57.45
CA SER A 445 4.46 7.16 -56.26
C SER A 445 3.95 5.94 -55.52
N ARG A 446 3.64 6.12 -54.24
CA ARG A 446 3.06 5.11 -53.36
C ARG A 446 1.84 4.39 -53.95
N GLN A 447 1.00 5.08 -54.73
CA GLN A 447 -0.19 4.52 -55.39
C GLN A 447 0.15 3.42 -56.43
N ASN A 448 1.34 3.47 -57.03
CA ASN A 448 1.81 2.48 -58.02
C ASN A 448 2.72 1.42 -57.39
N GLN A 449 2.94 1.53 -56.09
CA GLN A 449 3.82 0.65 -55.34
C GLN A 449 2.99 -0.25 -54.43
N GLY A 450 3.56 -1.39 -54.10
CA GLY A 450 3.00 -2.37 -53.19
C GLY A 450 4.11 -3.02 -52.37
N CYS A 451 3.75 -4.02 -51.58
CA CYS A 451 4.79 -4.87 -51.03
C CYS A 451 5.47 -5.64 -52.17
N ILE A 452 6.81 -5.73 -52.13
CA ILE A 452 7.61 -6.50 -53.10
C ILE A 452 8.48 -7.57 -52.44
N LYS A 453 8.67 -7.46 -51.13
CA LYS A 453 9.40 -8.41 -50.30
C LYS A 453 8.72 -8.44 -48.95
N GLY A 454 8.31 -9.61 -48.49
CA GLY A 454 7.70 -9.79 -47.19
C GLY A 454 8.12 -11.09 -46.54
N THR A 455 7.80 -11.20 -45.27
CA THR A 455 8.06 -12.37 -44.42
C THR A 455 6.86 -12.61 -43.50
N GLY A 456 6.89 -13.67 -42.72
CA GLY A 456 5.82 -14.04 -41.81
C GLY A 456 6.35 -14.69 -40.54
N ALA A 457 5.48 -14.87 -39.55
CA ALA A 457 5.76 -15.63 -38.35
C ALA A 457 6.13 -17.10 -38.71
N LYS A 458 6.61 -17.86 -37.71
CA LYS A 458 6.92 -19.27 -37.91
C LYS A 458 5.67 -20.00 -38.43
N GLY A 459 5.81 -20.73 -39.55
CA GLY A 459 4.70 -21.40 -40.26
C GLY A 459 4.05 -20.56 -41.37
N PHE A 460 4.17 -19.23 -41.35
CA PHE A 460 3.62 -18.33 -42.37
C PHE A 460 4.68 -17.81 -43.36
N ARG A 461 5.96 -17.91 -42.99
CA ARG A 461 7.08 -17.29 -43.71
C ARG A 461 7.08 -17.58 -45.21
N GLU A 462 7.00 -18.84 -45.62
CA GLU A 462 7.08 -19.22 -47.04
C GLU A 462 5.89 -18.67 -47.86
N LEU A 463 4.68 -18.75 -47.30
CA LEU A 463 3.48 -18.17 -47.91
C LEU A 463 3.57 -16.64 -48.01
N CYS A 464 4.06 -15.96 -46.97
CA CYS A 464 4.23 -14.51 -47.01
C CYS A 464 5.34 -14.09 -48.00
N GLU A 465 6.48 -14.79 -48.01
CA GLU A 465 7.57 -14.55 -48.96
C GLU A 465 7.09 -14.70 -50.42
N PHE A 466 6.17 -15.63 -50.70
CA PHE A 466 5.56 -15.78 -52.02
C PHE A 466 4.52 -14.68 -52.31
N ASN A 467 3.51 -14.54 -51.45
CA ASN A 467 2.35 -13.69 -51.67
C ASN A 467 2.73 -12.20 -51.71
N CYS A 468 3.61 -11.76 -50.80
CA CYS A 468 3.98 -10.35 -50.68
C CYS A 468 4.72 -9.83 -51.92
N LYS A 469 5.43 -10.68 -52.69
CA LYS A 469 6.08 -10.29 -53.97
C LYS A 469 5.09 -9.77 -55.03
N TYR A 470 3.84 -10.18 -54.90
CA TYR A 470 2.74 -9.88 -55.83
C TYR A 470 1.75 -8.88 -55.24
N ASN A 471 2.18 -8.11 -54.22
CA ASN A 471 1.36 -7.14 -53.51
C ASN A 471 0.10 -7.73 -52.84
N TYR A 472 0.15 -9.00 -52.46
CA TYR A 472 -0.82 -9.58 -51.53
C TYR A 472 -0.09 -9.88 -50.22
N CYS A 473 -0.10 -8.92 -49.30
CA CYS A 473 0.68 -9.01 -48.05
C CYS A 473 -0.19 -8.57 -46.87
N PRO A 474 -1.18 -9.38 -46.46
CA PRO A 474 -2.12 -9.00 -45.41
C PRO A 474 -1.38 -8.74 -44.09
N VAL A 475 -1.52 -7.53 -43.54
CA VAL A 475 -0.84 -7.10 -42.30
C VAL A 475 -1.16 -7.99 -41.08
N SER A 476 -2.31 -8.68 -41.11
CA SER A 476 -2.74 -9.61 -40.07
C SER A 476 -1.92 -10.90 -40.01
N SER A 477 -1.11 -11.20 -41.04
CA SER A 477 -0.40 -12.48 -41.14
C SER A 477 0.99 -12.37 -41.76
N CYS A 478 1.29 -11.27 -42.45
CA CYS A 478 2.56 -11.02 -43.10
C CYS A 478 3.12 -9.63 -42.76
N LEU A 479 4.44 -9.54 -42.78
CA LEU A 479 5.22 -8.32 -42.62
C LEU A 479 5.82 -7.91 -43.97
N CYS A 480 5.62 -6.65 -44.37
CA CYS A 480 6.30 -6.10 -45.54
C CYS A 480 7.68 -5.56 -45.20
N GLN A 481 8.71 -6.01 -45.91
CA GLN A 481 10.12 -5.63 -45.73
C GLN A 481 10.63 -4.66 -46.81
N ALA A 482 9.91 -4.51 -47.92
CA ALA A 482 10.23 -3.53 -48.96
C ALA A 482 8.99 -3.13 -49.77
N VAL A 483 8.91 -1.84 -50.08
CA VAL A 483 7.84 -1.25 -50.90
C VAL A 483 8.42 -0.80 -52.24
N GLY A 484 7.77 -1.19 -53.33
CA GLY A 484 8.18 -0.84 -54.69
C GLY A 484 7.18 -1.29 -55.73
N VAL A 485 7.53 -1.26 -57.02
CA VAL A 485 6.64 -1.73 -58.09
C VAL A 485 6.44 -3.25 -57.96
N PRO A 486 5.20 -3.75 -57.77
CA PRO A 486 4.94 -5.18 -57.62
C PRO A 486 5.40 -5.99 -58.83
N ASN A 487 5.84 -7.22 -58.60
CA ASN A 487 6.13 -8.16 -59.68
C ASN A 487 4.85 -8.49 -60.45
N THR A 488 5.00 -8.75 -61.76
CA THR A 488 3.89 -9.25 -62.59
C THR A 488 3.40 -10.58 -62.04
N LYS A 489 2.11 -10.67 -61.71
CA LYS A 489 1.48 -11.90 -61.22
C LYS A 489 1.56 -13.01 -62.27
N PRO A 490 1.85 -14.26 -61.89
CA PRO A 490 1.59 -15.41 -62.74
C PRO A 490 0.12 -15.46 -63.17
N PRO A 491 -0.21 -16.12 -64.30
CA PRO A 491 -1.61 -16.38 -64.66
C PRO A 491 -2.34 -17.12 -63.54
N ALA A 492 -3.55 -16.67 -63.21
CA ALA A 492 -4.42 -17.37 -62.27
C ALA A 492 -4.80 -18.74 -62.84
N LEU A 493 -4.73 -19.78 -62.01
CA LEU A 493 -5.03 -21.16 -62.39
C LEU A 493 -6.48 -21.56 -62.11
N GLU A 494 -7.28 -20.65 -61.51
CA GLU A 494 -8.65 -20.93 -61.04
C GLU A 494 -8.70 -22.12 -60.06
N LYS A 495 -7.63 -22.30 -59.29
CA LYS A 495 -7.52 -23.32 -58.24
C LYS A 495 -7.87 -22.72 -56.89
N ASP A 496 -8.77 -23.38 -56.18
CA ASP A 496 -9.05 -23.05 -54.78
C ASP A 496 -7.90 -23.52 -53.88
N GLY A 497 -7.62 -22.71 -52.85
CA GLY A 497 -6.63 -23.03 -51.83
C GLY A 497 -7.22 -22.80 -50.45
N PHE A 498 -7.16 -23.83 -49.61
CA PHE A 498 -7.66 -23.85 -48.24
C PHE A 498 -6.50 -24.09 -47.27
N PRO A 499 -6.63 -23.76 -45.98
CA PRO A 499 -5.67 -24.21 -44.98
C PRO A 499 -5.55 -25.74 -44.97
N ALA A 500 -4.34 -26.25 -44.75
CA ALA A 500 -4.12 -27.68 -44.53
C ALA A 500 -4.76 -28.14 -43.21
N LYS A 501 -5.00 -29.46 -43.07
CA LYS A 501 -5.58 -30.04 -41.86
C LYS A 501 -4.76 -29.68 -40.63
N GLY A 502 -5.40 -29.15 -39.59
CA GLY A 502 -4.74 -28.74 -38.36
C GLY A 502 -4.12 -27.33 -38.41
N LYS A 503 -4.30 -26.59 -39.51
CA LYS A 503 -3.97 -25.16 -39.60
C LYS A 503 -5.17 -24.29 -39.24
N SER A 504 -4.89 -23.06 -38.85
CA SER A 504 -5.92 -22.09 -38.48
C SER A 504 -6.53 -21.40 -39.69
N GLU A 505 -7.61 -20.66 -39.47
CA GLU A 505 -8.24 -19.82 -40.49
C GLU A 505 -7.33 -18.68 -40.97
N ASN A 506 -6.26 -18.35 -40.23
CA ASN A 506 -5.31 -17.30 -40.61
C ASN A 506 -4.57 -17.63 -41.92
N TYR A 507 -4.54 -18.90 -42.34
CA TYR A 507 -3.93 -19.33 -43.60
C TYR A 507 -4.85 -19.14 -44.81
N SER A 508 -6.16 -18.98 -44.63
CA SER A 508 -7.14 -19.08 -45.72
C SER A 508 -6.88 -18.07 -46.84
N GLY A 509 -6.67 -16.81 -46.48
CA GLY A 509 -6.37 -15.76 -47.46
C GLY A 509 -5.06 -16.02 -48.20
N LEU A 510 -4.02 -16.49 -47.51
CA LEU A 510 -2.70 -16.75 -48.09
C LEU A 510 -2.69 -17.98 -48.98
N CYS A 511 -3.36 -19.07 -48.57
CA CYS A 511 -3.49 -20.29 -49.35
C CYS A 511 -4.33 -20.08 -50.60
N SER A 512 -5.46 -19.38 -50.48
CA SER A 512 -6.31 -19.05 -51.63
C SER A 512 -5.53 -18.31 -52.72
N ASN A 513 -4.78 -17.26 -52.36
CA ASN A 513 -3.99 -16.52 -53.34
C ASN A 513 -2.79 -17.31 -53.85
N ALA A 514 -2.06 -18.03 -52.97
CA ALA A 514 -0.87 -18.77 -53.36
C ALA A 514 -1.18 -19.95 -54.29
N CYS A 515 -2.16 -20.79 -53.95
CA CYS A 515 -2.54 -21.95 -54.75
C CYS A 515 -3.10 -21.54 -56.12
N ASN A 516 -3.89 -20.45 -56.18
CA ASN A 516 -4.37 -19.89 -57.43
C ASN A 516 -3.23 -19.38 -58.35
N LEU A 517 -2.07 -19.02 -57.78
CA LEU A 517 -0.87 -18.62 -58.54
C LEU A 517 0.14 -19.76 -58.73
N GLY A 518 -0.25 -21.01 -58.45
CA GLY A 518 0.57 -22.20 -58.70
C GLY A 518 1.54 -22.56 -57.57
N PHE A 519 1.43 -21.94 -56.40
CA PHE A 519 2.25 -22.24 -55.23
C PHE A 519 1.37 -22.75 -54.08
N CYS A 520 1.23 -24.06 -53.94
CA CYS A 520 0.33 -24.69 -52.96
C CYS A 520 1.10 -25.70 -52.09
N PRO A 521 1.89 -25.25 -51.09
CA PRO A 521 2.66 -26.15 -50.25
C PRO A 521 1.73 -26.98 -49.34
N GLU A 522 1.75 -28.30 -49.50
CA GLU A 522 0.86 -29.24 -48.78
C GLU A 522 0.99 -29.17 -47.25
N GLU A 523 2.12 -28.68 -46.73
CA GLU A 523 2.32 -28.48 -45.29
C GLU A 523 1.38 -27.42 -44.71
N PHE A 524 1.02 -26.40 -45.50
CA PHE A 524 0.26 -25.24 -45.03
C PHE A 524 -1.10 -25.10 -45.71
N CYS A 525 -1.20 -25.58 -46.96
CA CYS A 525 -2.38 -25.43 -47.80
C CYS A 525 -2.89 -26.78 -48.33
N SER A 526 -4.16 -26.81 -48.71
CA SER A 526 -4.82 -27.94 -49.36
C SER A 526 -5.64 -27.45 -50.54
N GLU A 527 -5.71 -28.23 -51.61
CA GLU A 527 -6.61 -27.96 -52.75
C GLU A 527 -8.08 -28.31 -52.42
N THR A 528 -8.36 -28.89 -51.24
CA THR A 528 -9.72 -29.24 -50.80
C THR A 528 -10.00 -28.71 -49.41
N PRO A 529 -11.26 -28.35 -49.07
CA PRO A 529 -11.60 -27.85 -47.74
C PRO A 529 -11.20 -28.82 -46.63
N GLN A 530 -10.47 -28.33 -45.62
CA GLN A 530 -10.10 -29.07 -44.42
C GLN A 530 -10.73 -28.45 -43.18
N THR A 531 -10.85 -29.23 -42.11
CA THR A 531 -11.24 -28.69 -40.80
C THR A 531 -10.12 -27.83 -40.23
N THR A 532 -10.40 -26.55 -39.99
CA THR A 532 -9.48 -25.59 -39.36
C THR A 532 -9.54 -25.68 -37.84
N ILE A 533 -8.46 -25.25 -37.18
CA ILE A 533 -8.40 -25.13 -35.72
C ILE A 533 -8.56 -23.66 -35.29
N VAL A 534 -9.06 -23.45 -34.08
CA VAL A 534 -8.98 -22.14 -33.40
C VAL A 534 -7.79 -22.21 -32.45
N PRO A 535 -6.68 -21.48 -32.72
CA PRO A 535 -5.53 -21.45 -31.82
C PRO A 535 -5.94 -20.92 -30.44
N THR A 536 -5.46 -21.56 -29.37
CA THR A 536 -5.68 -21.07 -27.99
C THR A 536 -4.81 -19.86 -27.66
N VAL A 537 -3.71 -19.67 -28.40
CA VAL A 537 -2.82 -18.51 -28.36
C VAL A 537 -2.63 -18.02 -29.78
N SER A 538 -2.62 -16.71 -30.00
CA SER A 538 -2.35 -16.14 -31.32
C SER A 538 -1.00 -16.63 -31.86
N GLU A 539 -0.99 -17.08 -33.11
CA GLU A 539 0.20 -17.53 -33.82
C GLU A 539 1.21 -16.40 -34.09
N PHE A 540 0.81 -15.16 -33.83
CA PHE A 540 1.59 -13.93 -34.06
C PHE A 540 2.10 -13.28 -32.78
N LEU A 541 1.76 -13.82 -31.60
CA LEU A 541 2.31 -13.34 -30.33
C LEU A 541 3.67 -14.00 -30.05
N PRO A 542 4.65 -13.27 -29.52
CA PRO A 542 5.85 -13.89 -28.99
C PRO A 542 5.52 -14.80 -27.79
N PRO A 543 6.31 -15.85 -27.55
CA PRO A 543 6.10 -16.72 -26.41
C PRO A 543 6.47 -16.02 -25.09
N ALA A 544 5.77 -16.37 -24.01
CA ALA A 544 6.18 -16.10 -22.64
C ALA A 544 6.74 -17.38 -22.00
N CYS A 545 7.50 -17.22 -20.91
CA CYS A 545 7.92 -18.37 -20.13
C CYS A 545 6.69 -19.05 -19.48
N ARG A 546 6.70 -20.39 -19.47
CA ARG A 546 5.64 -21.26 -18.94
C ARG A 546 6.11 -22.16 -17.80
N ALA A 547 7.41 -22.33 -17.65
CA ALA A 547 8.02 -23.06 -16.55
C ALA A 547 9.49 -22.66 -16.45
N GLY A 548 10.03 -22.64 -15.24
CA GLY A 548 11.43 -22.34 -15.01
C GLY A 548 12.01 -23.11 -13.84
N THR A 549 13.32 -23.05 -13.72
CA THR A 549 14.12 -23.64 -12.65
C THR A 549 15.24 -22.65 -12.30
N SER A 550 15.79 -22.71 -11.10
CA SER A 550 16.93 -21.88 -10.71
C SER A 550 18.20 -22.27 -11.46
N LEU A 551 19.11 -21.31 -11.65
CA LEU A 551 20.45 -21.57 -12.14
C LEU A 551 21.33 -22.17 -11.02
N VAL A 552 22.41 -22.86 -11.43
CA VAL A 552 23.41 -23.39 -10.50
C VAL A 552 24.00 -22.24 -9.66
N GLY A 553 23.99 -22.39 -8.33
CA GLY A 553 24.38 -21.36 -7.36
C GLY A 553 23.21 -20.52 -6.80
N TYR A 554 21.98 -20.70 -7.33
CA TYR A 554 20.77 -20.01 -6.88
C TYR A 554 19.67 -20.99 -6.43
N GLU A 555 20.04 -22.20 -6.01
CA GLU A 555 19.12 -23.31 -5.72
C GLU A 555 18.09 -22.97 -4.63
N ARG A 556 18.42 -22.02 -3.74
CA ARG A 556 17.48 -21.48 -2.75
C ARG A 556 16.22 -20.88 -3.39
N PHE A 557 16.32 -20.31 -4.58
CA PHE A 557 15.21 -19.68 -5.28
C PHE A 557 14.48 -20.63 -6.23
N GLU A 558 14.75 -21.95 -6.18
CA GLU A 558 14.11 -22.94 -7.07
C GLU A 558 12.58 -22.84 -7.08
N GLY A 559 11.98 -22.76 -5.89
CA GLY A 559 10.53 -22.60 -5.77
C GLY A 559 10.02 -21.31 -6.42
N LEU A 560 10.74 -20.20 -6.22
CA LEU A 560 10.38 -18.89 -6.80
C LEU A 560 10.48 -18.92 -8.32
N CYS A 561 11.57 -19.45 -8.88
CA CYS A 561 11.74 -19.61 -10.32
C CYS A 561 10.65 -20.53 -10.91
N SER A 562 10.32 -21.63 -10.23
CA SER A 562 9.25 -22.53 -10.68
C SER A 562 7.89 -21.84 -10.75
N TYR A 563 7.56 -21.03 -9.73
CA TYR A 563 6.30 -20.27 -9.66
C TYR A 563 6.27 -19.09 -10.64
N ALA A 564 7.23 -18.18 -10.56
CA ALA A 564 7.18 -16.91 -11.27
C ALA A 564 7.31 -17.10 -12.78
N CYS A 565 8.19 -18.02 -13.23
CA CYS A 565 8.36 -18.32 -14.64
C CYS A 565 7.11 -18.94 -15.29
N ASN A 566 6.19 -19.53 -14.51
CA ASN A 566 4.90 -20.02 -15.03
C ASN A 566 3.98 -18.89 -15.52
N PHE A 567 4.20 -17.67 -15.03
CA PHE A 567 3.44 -16.46 -15.35
C PHE A 567 4.24 -15.47 -16.22
N GLY A 568 5.35 -15.90 -16.81
CA GLY A 568 6.21 -15.07 -17.66
C GLY A 568 7.23 -14.20 -16.92
N PHE A 569 7.17 -14.08 -15.59
CA PHE A 569 8.19 -13.39 -14.81
C PHE A 569 9.37 -14.33 -14.53
N CYS A 570 10.39 -14.30 -15.39
CA CYS A 570 11.50 -15.26 -15.34
C CYS A 570 12.87 -14.56 -15.53
N PRO A 571 13.44 -13.95 -14.47
CA PRO A 571 14.68 -13.19 -14.57
C PRO A 571 15.88 -14.06 -14.96
N LEU A 572 16.61 -13.67 -16.01
CA LEU A 572 17.65 -14.49 -16.65
C LEU A 572 18.85 -14.79 -15.74
N HIS A 573 19.20 -13.88 -14.83
CA HIS A 573 20.39 -14.03 -13.98
C HIS A 573 20.22 -15.08 -12.87
N ILE A 574 18.98 -15.46 -12.55
CA ILE A 574 18.66 -16.38 -11.43
C ILE A 574 17.86 -17.58 -11.90
N CYS A 575 16.98 -17.40 -12.89
CA CYS A 575 16.09 -18.44 -13.39
C CYS A 575 16.44 -18.81 -14.84
N ARG A 576 16.24 -20.09 -15.17
CA ARG A 576 16.25 -20.62 -16.54
C ARG A 576 14.85 -21.02 -16.95
N CYS A 577 14.33 -20.40 -18.01
CA CYS A 577 13.09 -20.85 -18.64
C CYS A 577 13.28 -22.26 -19.24
N THR A 578 12.42 -23.21 -18.87
CA THR A 578 12.47 -24.61 -19.34
C THR A 578 11.34 -24.95 -20.30
N SER A 579 10.30 -24.11 -20.36
CA SER A 579 9.18 -24.26 -21.29
C SER A 579 8.62 -22.89 -21.68
N GLU A 580 8.18 -22.76 -22.92
CA GLU A 580 7.61 -21.55 -23.51
C GLU A 580 6.19 -21.80 -24.02
N GLY A 581 5.35 -20.77 -24.05
CA GLY A 581 3.99 -20.83 -24.58
C GLY A 581 3.32 -19.46 -24.62
N GLY A 582 1.99 -19.40 -24.65
CA GLY A 582 1.29 -18.12 -24.45
C GLY A 582 1.61 -17.50 -23.08
N LEU A 583 1.10 -16.31 -22.79
CA LEU A 583 1.12 -15.78 -21.41
C LEU A 583 -0.02 -16.42 -20.60
N ILE A 584 0.17 -16.64 -19.30
CA ILE A 584 -0.91 -16.94 -18.34
C ILE A 584 -0.89 -15.69 -17.49
N GLU A 585 -2.02 -15.01 -17.42
CA GLU A 585 -2.13 -13.82 -16.58
C GLU A 585 -1.80 -14.21 -15.14
N PRO A 586 -0.84 -13.52 -14.51
CA PRO A 586 -0.55 -13.77 -13.10
C PRO A 586 -1.78 -13.45 -12.25
N PRO A 587 -1.92 -14.10 -11.07
CA PRO A 587 -2.93 -13.69 -10.11
C PRO A 587 -2.86 -12.19 -9.82
N ALA A 588 -4.03 -11.60 -9.55
CA ALA A 588 -4.11 -10.19 -9.17
C ALA A 588 -3.22 -9.91 -7.96
N GLN A 589 -2.57 -8.75 -7.97
CA GLN A 589 -1.77 -8.32 -6.84
C GLN A 589 -2.68 -8.02 -5.64
N VAL A 590 -2.22 -8.40 -4.45
CA VAL A 590 -2.85 -8.07 -3.19
C VAL A 590 -2.36 -6.67 -2.77
N PRO A 591 -3.24 -5.67 -2.61
CA PRO A 591 -2.82 -4.32 -2.26
C PRO A 591 -1.96 -4.29 -0.98
N GLY A 592 -0.80 -3.65 -1.06
CA GLY A 592 0.14 -3.53 0.07
C GLY A 592 1.05 -4.74 0.30
N ALA A 593 0.74 -5.90 -0.29
CA ALA A 593 1.60 -7.07 -0.21
C ALA A 593 2.81 -6.92 -1.13
N THR A 594 3.99 -7.24 -0.61
CA THR A 594 5.22 -7.40 -1.38
C THR A 594 6.22 -8.18 -0.53
N GLY A 595 7.40 -8.47 -1.05
CA GLY A 595 8.42 -9.22 -0.34
C GLY A 595 9.81 -8.99 -0.90
N LYS A 596 10.81 -9.31 -0.08
CA LYS A 596 12.24 -9.26 -0.40
C LYS A 596 12.90 -10.58 0.00
N PRO A 597 14.05 -10.97 -0.54
CA PRO A 597 14.68 -12.23 -0.14
C PRO A 597 15.15 -12.19 1.32
N VAL A 598 15.15 -13.33 2.02
CA VAL A 598 15.71 -13.46 3.37
C VAL A 598 17.24 -13.47 3.28
N GLY A 599 17.87 -12.36 3.66
CA GLY A 599 19.31 -12.11 3.59
C GLY A 599 19.66 -11.05 2.53
N ASP A 600 20.94 -10.70 2.42
CA ASP A 600 21.42 -9.72 1.44
C ASP A 600 21.70 -10.38 0.09
N TYR A 601 20.63 -10.91 -0.53
CA TYR A 601 20.66 -11.53 -1.85
C TYR A 601 19.97 -10.62 -2.86
N ASN A 602 20.51 -10.52 -4.07
CA ASN A 602 19.73 -10.05 -5.21
C ASN A 602 18.90 -11.24 -5.71
N ASP A 603 17.58 -11.18 -5.56
CA ASP A 603 16.64 -12.19 -6.07
C ASP A 603 15.95 -11.75 -7.37
N GLU A 604 16.42 -10.67 -8.01
CA GLU A 604 15.85 -10.10 -9.23
C GLU A 604 14.33 -9.86 -9.11
N LYS A 605 13.88 -9.42 -7.91
CA LYS A 605 12.47 -9.13 -7.58
C LYS A 605 11.54 -10.36 -7.63
N LEU A 606 12.07 -11.58 -7.57
CA LEU A 606 11.26 -12.79 -7.50
C LEU A 606 10.34 -12.81 -6.27
N CYS A 607 10.83 -12.37 -5.11
CA CYS A 607 10.04 -12.23 -3.90
C CYS A 607 9.01 -11.11 -4.01
N GLU A 608 9.36 -9.98 -4.62
CA GLU A 608 8.41 -8.88 -4.88
C GLU A 608 7.27 -9.39 -5.78
N PHE A 609 7.59 -10.13 -6.84
CA PHE A 609 6.60 -10.69 -7.75
C PHE A 609 5.69 -11.74 -7.08
N ALA A 610 6.28 -12.68 -6.33
CA ALA A 610 5.55 -13.75 -5.66
C ALA A 610 4.70 -13.22 -4.49
N CYS A 611 5.33 -12.49 -3.57
CA CYS A 611 4.69 -12.04 -2.33
C CYS A 611 3.67 -10.91 -2.53
N SER A 612 3.76 -10.14 -3.61
CA SER A 612 2.67 -9.23 -3.99
C SER A 612 1.41 -9.94 -4.47
N ARG A 613 1.45 -11.27 -4.57
CA ARG A 613 0.36 -12.14 -5.03
C ARG A 613 0.08 -13.20 -3.96
N THR A 614 -0.74 -14.19 -4.30
CA THR A 614 -1.27 -15.19 -3.35
C THR A 614 -0.23 -16.20 -2.82
N TRP A 615 1.07 -15.95 -2.96
CA TRP A 615 2.11 -16.91 -2.59
C TRP A 615 3.42 -16.23 -2.17
N CYS A 616 3.77 -16.26 -0.88
CA CYS A 616 5.04 -15.77 -0.35
C CYS A 616 5.77 -16.89 0.41
N PRO A 617 6.81 -17.52 -0.18
CA PRO A 617 7.51 -18.64 0.45
C PRO A 617 8.56 -18.17 1.49
N GLU A 618 9.01 -19.06 2.38
CA GLU A 618 9.96 -18.75 3.47
C GLU A 618 11.31 -18.15 3.03
N VAL A 619 11.72 -18.37 1.78
CA VAL A 619 12.93 -17.74 1.21
C VAL A 619 12.76 -16.24 0.97
N CYS A 620 11.52 -15.77 1.03
CA CYS A 620 11.13 -14.37 0.98
C CYS A 620 10.67 -13.90 2.35
N LYS A 621 11.20 -12.75 2.73
CA LYS A 621 10.73 -11.91 3.81
C LYS A 621 9.60 -11.07 3.25
N SER A 622 8.35 -11.40 3.60
CA SER A 622 7.22 -10.53 3.27
C SER A 622 7.44 -9.15 3.87
N ASN A 623 6.91 -8.10 3.24
CA ASN A 623 7.01 -6.74 3.78
C ASN A 623 6.32 -6.55 5.15
N ASP A 624 5.66 -7.60 5.66
CA ASP A 624 5.20 -7.68 7.04
C ASP A 624 6.36 -7.87 8.05
N ASP A 625 7.61 -8.09 7.60
CA ASP A 625 8.74 -8.37 8.51
C ASP A 625 9.90 -7.34 8.49
N GLU A 626 9.90 -6.26 7.68
CA GLU A 626 10.89 -5.15 7.83
C GLU A 626 10.52 -3.90 6.99
N GLU A 627 9.88 -2.91 7.61
CA GLU A 627 9.95 -1.51 7.17
C GLU A 627 11.38 -0.98 7.41
N THR A 628 12.16 -0.74 6.35
CA THR A 628 13.12 0.38 6.41
C THR A 628 12.30 1.63 6.18
N GLU A 629 11.98 2.32 7.27
CA GLU A 629 11.20 3.54 7.25
C GLU A 629 11.80 4.57 6.27
N PRO A 630 10.97 5.33 5.52
CA PRO A 630 11.43 6.62 5.01
C PRO A 630 11.97 7.43 6.20
N PRO A 631 13.06 8.21 6.05
CA PRO A 631 13.59 9.00 7.15
C PRO A 631 12.46 9.79 7.80
N ILE A 632 12.30 9.63 9.14
CA ILE A 632 11.32 10.39 9.91
C ILE A 632 11.57 11.87 9.59
N ASP A 633 10.55 12.50 9.02
CA ASP A 633 10.53 13.94 8.75
C ASP A 633 11.02 14.65 10.02
N PRO A 634 12.04 15.52 9.96
CA PRO A 634 12.58 16.19 11.15
C PRO A 634 11.51 16.91 11.99
N ASN A 635 10.38 17.29 11.38
CA ASN A 635 9.24 17.92 12.06
C ASN A 635 8.28 16.91 12.75
N ASP A 636 8.49 15.61 12.56
CA ASP A 636 7.67 14.49 13.03
C ASP A 636 8.46 13.57 13.99
N THR A 637 9.72 13.89 14.25
CA THR A 637 10.58 13.21 15.22
C THR A 637 10.19 13.59 16.65
N CYS A 638 10.18 12.61 17.57
CA CYS A 638 9.96 12.88 18.99
C CYS A 638 11.08 13.75 19.56
N GLN A 639 10.70 14.81 20.29
CA GLN A 639 11.63 15.69 20.98
C GLN A 639 11.30 15.71 22.47
N ALA A 640 12.33 15.69 23.33
CA ALA A 640 12.12 15.79 24.79
C ALA A 640 11.39 17.08 25.20
N SER A 641 11.50 18.16 24.41
CA SER A 641 10.79 19.43 24.63
C SER A 641 9.28 19.37 24.32
N ASP A 642 8.80 18.34 23.62
CA ASP A 642 7.37 18.13 23.33
C ASP A 642 6.62 17.45 24.50
N LYS A 643 7.32 16.99 25.54
CA LYS A 643 6.73 16.33 26.72
C LYS A 643 5.74 17.27 27.41
N THR A 644 4.54 16.77 27.69
CA THR A 644 3.49 17.51 28.40
C THR A 644 3.17 16.94 29.77
N TYR A 645 3.59 15.70 30.06
CA TYR A 645 3.40 15.06 31.36
C TYR A 645 3.87 15.95 32.50
N SER A 646 3.01 16.11 33.51
CA SER A 646 3.27 16.99 34.64
C SER A 646 3.89 16.26 35.83
N ASP A 647 5.11 16.67 36.16
CA ASP A 647 5.83 16.24 37.37
C ASP A 647 5.40 17.05 38.62
N LEU A 648 4.37 17.91 38.53
CA LEU A 648 3.91 18.73 39.66
C LEU A 648 3.16 17.90 40.70
N ASP A 649 3.41 18.18 41.97
CA ASP A 649 2.59 17.64 43.05
C ASP A 649 1.18 18.24 43.01
N LEU A 650 0.17 17.37 43.13
CA LEU A 650 -1.21 17.79 43.24
C LEU A 650 -1.47 18.32 44.65
N ASP A 651 -2.34 19.31 44.75
CA ASP A 651 -2.88 19.79 46.03
C ASP A 651 -3.59 18.67 46.81
N ARG A 652 -4.21 17.73 46.09
CA ARG A 652 -4.83 16.51 46.61
C ARG A 652 -4.68 15.39 45.60
N THR A 653 -4.21 14.22 46.04
CA THR A 653 -4.22 12.99 45.23
C THR A 653 -5.47 12.17 45.51
N GLY A 654 -5.67 11.76 46.77
CA GLY A 654 -6.86 11.04 47.23
C GLY A 654 -6.62 10.25 48.52
N GLU A 655 -7.65 9.54 48.95
CA GLU A 655 -7.69 8.72 50.16
C GLU A 655 -8.28 7.33 49.86
N TYR A 656 -7.83 6.32 50.60
CA TYR A 656 -8.34 4.95 50.48
C TYR A 656 -9.66 4.79 51.24
N MET A 657 -10.63 4.13 50.62
CA MET A 657 -11.83 3.65 51.31
C MET A 657 -11.43 2.63 52.39
N ARG A 658 -11.95 2.82 53.60
CA ARG A 658 -11.76 1.86 54.69
C ARG A 658 -12.67 0.65 54.48
N TRP A 659 -12.13 -0.56 54.59
CA TRP A 659 -12.88 -1.80 54.38
C TRP A 659 -14.14 -1.95 55.25
N LEU A 660 -14.12 -1.39 56.47
CA LEU A 660 -15.28 -1.39 57.38
C LEU A 660 -16.53 -0.74 56.75
N LEU A 661 -16.37 0.18 55.80
CA LEU A 661 -17.46 0.86 55.10
C LEU A 661 -18.13 -0.02 54.02
N MET A 662 -17.60 -1.22 53.75
CA MET A 662 -18.27 -2.21 52.90
C MET A 662 -19.45 -2.89 53.61
N ASP A 663 -19.48 -2.82 54.95
CA ASP A 663 -20.56 -3.37 55.76
C ASP A 663 -21.82 -2.47 55.69
N PRO A 664 -22.98 -3.01 55.29
CA PRO A 664 -24.25 -2.28 55.27
C PRO A 664 -24.63 -1.59 56.59
N GLU A 665 -24.23 -2.11 57.76
CA GLU A 665 -24.52 -1.48 59.05
C GLU A 665 -23.77 -0.15 59.23
N ASN A 666 -22.59 -0.02 58.61
CA ASN A 666 -21.80 1.20 58.57
C ASN A 666 -22.23 2.13 57.42
N ALA A 667 -23.15 1.69 56.54
CA ALA A 667 -23.59 2.42 55.35
C ALA A 667 -24.43 3.69 55.62
N ALA A 668 -24.69 4.05 56.88
CA ALA A 668 -25.29 5.33 57.27
C ALA A 668 -24.27 6.37 57.80
N ALA A 669 -22.98 6.02 57.89
CA ALA A 669 -22.01 6.78 58.68
C ALA A 669 -21.33 7.99 58.00
N THR A 670 -21.51 8.23 56.69
CA THR A 670 -20.79 9.33 55.99
C THR A 670 -21.54 9.91 54.78
N GLY A 671 -21.60 11.25 54.74
CA GLY A 671 -22.04 12.10 53.63
C GLY A 671 -21.00 12.21 52.51
N ARG A 672 -19.78 11.72 52.73
CA ARG A 672 -18.62 11.93 51.84
C ARG A 672 -18.71 11.10 50.57
N GLN A 673 -18.53 11.76 49.43
CA GLN A 673 -18.44 11.16 48.11
C GLN A 673 -17.17 11.61 47.39
N TYR A 674 -16.51 10.67 46.73
CA TYR A 674 -15.35 10.97 45.89
C TYR A 674 -15.69 10.96 44.40
N ILE A 675 -15.00 11.82 43.64
CA ILE A 675 -15.09 11.87 42.18
C ILE A 675 -13.68 11.93 41.62
N THR A 676 -13.22 10.85 40.99
CA THR A 676 -11.89 10.77 40.40
C THR A 676 -11.92 11.22 38.96
N ILE A 677 -11.05 12.16 38.57
CA ILE A 677 -10.88 12.54 37.17
C ILE A 677 -9.43 12.29 36.77
N VAL A 678 -9.24 11.55 35.69
CA VAL A 678 -7.95 11.16 35.12
C VAL A 678 -7.73 11.93 33.81
N ASN A 679 -6.64 12.69 33.74
CA ASN A 679 -6.25 13.47 32.57
C ASN A 679 -5.07 12.82 31.83
N LEU A 680 -5.36 12.12 30.73
CA LEU A 680 -4.35 11.57 29.81
C LEU A 680 -4.36 12.32 28.48
N THR A 681 -4.45 13.64 28.55
CA THR A 681 -4.42 14.57 27.41
C THR A 681 -3.21 15.49 27.54
N PRO A 682 -2.72 16.10 26.45
CA PRO A 682 -1.66 17.10 26.51
C PRO A 682 -2.12 18.46 27.07
N HIS A 683 -3.37 18.56 27.53
CA HIS A 683 -3.99 19.80 27.98
C HIS A 683 -4.30 19.75 29.48
N PRO A 684 -3.96 20.78 30.28
CA PRO A 684 -4.38 20.83 31.67
C PRO A 684 -5.89 21.02 31.76
N PHE A 685 -6.55 20.32 32.70
CA PHE A 685 -7.93 20.64 33.06
C PHE A 685 -7.90 21.70 34.15
N LYS A 686 -8.37 22.90 33.82
CA LYS A 686 -8.34 24.08 34.69
C LYS A 686 -9.71 24.30 35.30
N LEU A 687 -9.78 24.30 36.62
CA LEU A 687 -11.03 24.60 37.33
C LEU A 687 -11.33 26.09 37.18
N THR A 688 -12.49 26.43 36.62
CA THR A 688 -12.88 27.83 36.38
C THR A 688 -13.78 28.38 37.48
N SER A 689 -14.78 27.60 37.88
CA SER A 689 -15.70 27.96 38.94
C SER A 689 -16.32 26.72 39.58
N THR A 690 -16.80 26.90 40.80
CA THR A 690 -17.64 25.93 41.50
C THR A 690 -18.77 26.67 42.20
N HIS A 691 -19.88 25.97 42.38
CA HIS A 691 -20.86 26.31 43.39
C HIS A 691 -21.40 25.05 44.04
N SER A 692 -21.85 25.16 45.29
CA SER A 692 -22.41 24.05 46.04
C SER A 692 -23.43 24.52 47.06
N TYR A 693 -24.47 23.74 47.26
CA TYR A 693 -25.56 23.99 48.18
C TYR A 693 -25.77 22.72 49.02
N GLN A 694 -25.84 22.90 50.35
CA GLN A 694 -25.94 21.82 51.33
C GLN A 694 -24.80 20.77 51.21
N MET A 695 -23.56 21.25 51.08
CA MET A 695 -22.34 20.44 51.10
C MET A 695 -21.41 20.90 52.23
N ASP A 696 -21.00 19.98 53.11
CA ASP A 696 -20.04 20.24 54.19
C ASP A 696 -18.62 20.47 53.65
N GLU A 697 -18.28 19.84 52.51
CA GLU A 697 -17.02 20.03 51.79
C GLU A 697 -17.27 19.87 50.28
N PHE A 698 -16.80 20.83 49.47
CA PHE A 698 -16.84 20.74 48.01
C PHE A 698 -15.46 21.07 47.43
N ASN A 699 -14.55 20.10 47.51
CA ASN A 699 -13.12 20.27 47.22
C ASN A 699 -12.75 19.82 45.80
N TRP A 700 -12.49 20.79 44.94
CA TRP A 700 -12.14 20.62 43.53
C TRP A 700 -10.88 21.40 43.19
N GLY A 701 -10.13 20.95 42.18
CA GLY A 701 -8.88 21.60 41.78
C GLY A 701 -8.47 21.27 40.35
N ASP A 702 -7.38 21.90 39.92
CA ASP A 702 -6.76 21.68 38.61
C ASP A 702 -6.24 20.24 38.47
N ILE A 703 -6.28 19.72 37.25
CA ILE A 703 -5.78 18.37 36.94
C ILE A 703 -4.78 18.47 35.79
N PRO A 704 -3.47 18.49 36.10
CA PRO A 704 -2.42 18.55 35.10
C PRO A 704 -2.41 17.34 34.14
N PRO A 705 -1.81 17.48 32.95
CA PRO A 705 -1.58 16.37 32.02
C PRO A 705 -0.85 15.20 32.68
N GLY A 706 -1.32 13.98 32.43
CA GLY A 706 -0.75 12.74 32.96
C GLY A 706 -1.12 12.41 34.41
N ARG A 707 -1.99 13.21 35.04
CA ARG A 707 -2.32 13.10 36.47
C ARG A 707 -3.79 12.82 36.70
N ALA A 708 -4.10 12.36 37.91
CA ALA A 708 -5.45 12.08 38.36
C ALA A 708 -5.74 12.75 39.70
N ARG A 709 -6.94 13.29 39.87
CA ARG A 709 -7.36 13.93 41.13
C ARG A 709 -8.64 13.30 41.66
N GLN A 710 -8.63 12.89 42.93
CA GLN A 710 -9.83 12.48 43.66
C GLN A 710 -10.46 13.70 44.35
N ASN A 711 -11.49 14.25 43.72
CA ASN A 711 -12.27 15.38 44.22
C ASN A 711 -13.27 14.94 45.30
N VAL A 712 -13.74 15.89 46.11
CA VAL A 712 -14.66 15.61 47.24
C VAL A 712 -15.96 16.38 47.08
N ALA A 713 -17.07 15.67 47.21
CA ALA A 713 -18.40 16.22 47.47
C ALA A 713 -18.94 15.58 48.75
N HIS A 714 -18.83 16.27 49.87
CA HIS A 714 -19.34 15.83 51.16
C HIS A 714 -20.72 16.45 51.36
N TYR A 715 -21.75 15.65 51.13
CA TYR A 715 -23.15 16.04 51.33
C TYR A 715 -23.39 16.32 52.80
N THR A 716 -24.17 17.35 53.11
CA THR A 716 -24.33 17.76 54.50
C THR A 716 -24.94 16.66 55.36
N GLU A 717 -24.38 16.48 56.55
CA GLU A 717 -24.88 15.54 57.55
C GLU A 717 -25.79 16.24 58.59
N ASP A 718 -26.11 17.52 58.38
CA ASP A 718 -27.05 18.26 59.21
C ASP A 718 -28.46 17.66 59.10
N ILE A 719 -29.03 17.28 60.24
CA ILE A 719 -30.37 16.70 60.33
C ILE A 719 -31.48 17.70 59.98
N GLU A 720 -31.18 19.00 60.00
CA GLU A 720 -32.13 20.07 59.62
C GLU A 720 -32.11 20.34 58.10
N ALA A 721 -31.13 19.81 57.38
CA ALA A 721 -30.99 19.99 55.94
C ALA A 721 -31.91 19.05 55.14
N ASN A 722 -32.43 19.53 54.01
CA ASN A 722 -33.26 18.72 53.13
C ASN A 722 -32.40 18.01 52.08
N ASN A 723 -32.15 16.72 52.27
CA ASN A 723 -31.29 15.92 51.40
C ASN A 723 -31.83 15.71 49.96
N VAL A 724 -33.06 16.16 49.65
CA VAL A 724 -33.67 16.05 48.32
C VAL A 724 -33.09 17.06 47.32
N ASP A 725 -32.44 18.13 47.79
CA ASP A 725 -31.96 19.23 46.97
C ASP A 725 -30.48 19.59 47.16
N ASP A 726 -29.68 18.68 47.71
CA ASP A 726 -28.22 18.83 47.75
C ASP A 726 -27.65 18.85 46.33
N ASN A 727 -26.86 19.88 46.00
CA ASN A 727 -26.34 20.07 44.65
C ASN A 727 -24.97 20.76 44.65
N GLY A 728 -24.10 20.39 43.72
CA GLY A 728 -22.88 21.11 43.44
C GLY A 728 -22.39 20.91 42.01
N GLU A 729 -21.83 21.96 41.41
CA GLU A 729 -21.29 21.93 40.05
C GLU A 729 -19.85 22.42 40.03
N ALA A 730 -19.00 21.72 39.28
CA ALA A 730 -17.60 22.09 39.03
C ALA A 730 -17.35 22.22 37.53
N TYR A 731 -16.83 23.37 37.12
CA TYR A 731 -16.67 23.76 35.72
C TYR A 731 -15.19 23.74 35.34
N TYR A 732 -14.87 23.12 34.21
CA TYR A 732 -13.50 22.93 33.76
C TYR A 732 -13.29 23.44 32.33
N ASP A 733 -12.20 24.18 32.14
CA ASP A 733 -11.63 24.48 30.83
C ASP A 733 -10.52 23.47 30.49
N ILE A 734 -10.43 23.08 29.22
CA ILE A 734 -9.40 22.15 28.72
C ILE A 734 -8.29 22.95 28.04
N GLY A 735 -7.28 23.36 28.81
CA GLY A 735 -6.16 24.16 28.35
C GLY A 735 -6.61 25.34 27.49
N ASN A 736 -5.96 25.50 26.32
CA ASN A 736 -6.28 26.57 25.37
C ASN A 736 -7.18 26.10 24.21
N THR A 737 -7.86 24.97 24.36
CA THR A 737 -8.67 24.37 23.26
C THR A 737 -10.03 25.05 23.06
N GLY A 738 -10.46 25.87 24.03
CA GLY A 738 -11.81 26.42 24.08
C GLY A 738 -12.90 25.38 24.40
N LYS A 739 -12.54 24.12 24.66
CA LYS A 739 -13.45 23.06 25.10
C LYS A 739 -13.63 23.10 26.62
N LYS A 740 -14.81 22.72 27.06
CA LYS A 740 -15.19 22.72 28.47
C LYS A 740 -15.98 21.48 28.86
N PHE A 741 -15.95 21.13 30.13
CA PHE A 741 -16.86 20.14 30.69
C PHE A 741 -17.30 20.52 32.11
N VAL A 742 -18.39 19.93 32.56
CA VAL A 742 -18.96 20.17 33.89
C VAL A 742 -19.16 18.84 34.59
N VAL A 743 -18.89 18.83 35.89
CA VAL A 743 -19.23 17.71 36.77
C VAL A 743 -20.24 18.16 37.79
N ARG A 744 -21.31 17.38 37.95
CA ARG A 744 -22.39 17.68 38.89
C ARG A 744 -22.51 16.58 39.93
N ALA A 745 -22.60 16.97 41.20
CA ALA A 745 -22.95 16.12 42.32
C ALA A 745 -24.35 16.52 42.78
N THR A 746 -25.32 15.61 42.71
CA THR A 746 -26.74 15.89 42.97
C THR A 746 -27.37 14.71 43.69
N THR A 747 -28.53 14.93 44.31
CA THR A 747 -29.40 13.85 44.81
C THR A 747 -30.60 13.58 43.89
N HIS A 748 -31.10 12.35 43.92
CA HIS A 748 -32.31 11.89 43.25
C HIS A 748 -33.09 11.03 44.24
N ILE A 749 -34.06 11.62 44.93
CA ILE A 749 -34.83 10.97 46.01
C ILE A 749 -36.33 10.94 45.64
N PRO A 750 -37.04 9.80 45.83
CA PRO A 750 -36.55 8.52 46.35
C PRO A 750 -35.89 7.64 45.28
N ASP A 751 -34.68 7.17 45.55
CA ASP A 751 -33.97 6.14 44.77
C ASP A 751 -33.07 5.30 45.69
N ALA A 752 -32.82 4.04 45.34
CA ALA A 752 -31.97 3.13 46.13
C ALA A 752 -30.49 3.60 46.20
N TYR A 753 -30.07 4.35 45.19
CA TYR A 753 -28.82 5.07 45.15
C TYR A 753 -29.17 6.56 45.11
N PRO A 754 -29.36 7.27 46.22
CA PRO A 754 -29.86 8.64 46.16
C PRO A 754 -28.83 9.64 45.60
N ARG A 755 -27.53 9.37 45.73
CA ARG A 755 -26.46 10.25 45.23
C ARG A 755 -26.16 9.97 43.75
N ARG A 756 -25.91 11.03 43.00
CA ARG A 756 -25.64 11.01 41.55
C ARG A 756 -24.41 11.84 41.23
N VAL A 757 -23.64 11.35 40.26
CA VAL A 757 -22.56 12.11 39.62
C VAL A 757 -22.86 12.20 38.13
N VAL A 758 -22.94 13.41 37.59
CA VAL A 758 -23.15 13.63 36.15
C VAL A 758 -21.86 14.19 35.56
N PHE A 759 -21.29 13.48 34.59
CA PHE A 759 -20.26 14.02 33.73
C PHE A 759 -20.90 14.57 32.47
N ASP A 760 -20.86 15.88 32.31
CA ASP A 760 -21.42 16.60 31.17
C ASP A 760 -20.28 17.13 30.29
N LEU A 761 -20.00 16.37 29.23
CA LEU A 761 -18.91 16.66 28.30
C LEU A 761 -19.42 17.34 27.01
N SER A 762 -20.63 17.91 27.04
CA SER A 762 -21.27 18.55 25.87
C SER A 762 -20.45 19.72 25.34
N GLY A 763 -19.77 20.46 26.21
CA GLY A 763 -18.84 21.54 25.82
C GLY A 763 -17.58 21.05 25.07
N MET A 764 -17.35 19.74 25.02
CA MET A 764 -16.32 19.10 24.20
C MET A 764 -16.89 18.54 22.89
N GLY A 765 -18.20 18.64 22.66
CA GLY A 765 -18.90 17.91 21.61
C GLY A 765 -19.05 16.42 21.91
N LYS A 766 -19.08 16.04 23.20
CA LYS A 766 -19.25 14.67 23.68
C LYS A 766 -20.56 14.56 24.47
N GLY A 767 -21.01 13.34 24.74
CA GLY A 767 -22.25 13.11 25.47
C GLY A 767 -22.15 13.41 26.97
N GLN A 768 -23.22 13.06 27.67
CA GLN A 768 -23.35 13.16 29.11
C GLN A 768 -23.64 11.76 29.68
N ARG A 769 -23.16 11.47 30.89
CA ARG A 769 -23.58 10.27 31.62
C ARG A 769 -23.82 10.56 33.08
N GLU A 770 -24.97 10.12 33.56
CA GLU A 770 -25.36 10.10 34.96
C GLU A 770 -24.96 8.75 35.57
N TYR A 771 -24.17 8.79 36.64
CA TYR A 771 -23.69 7.62 37.36
C TYR A 771 -24.38 7.52 38.72
N ARG A 772 -24.72 6.28 39.07
CA ARG A 772 -25.02 5.90 40.45
C ARG A 772 -23.73 5.88 41.24
N VAL A 773 -23.78 6.32 42.49
CA VAL A 773 -22.68 6.16 43.44
C VAL A 773 -22.66 4.71 43.93
N PRO A 774 -21.57 3.94 43.76
CA PRO A 774 -21.52 2.51 44.11
C PRO A 774 -21.69 2.18 45.58
N GLY A 775 -21.22 3.08 46.43
CA GLY A 775 -21.12 2.89 47.88
C GLY A 775 -20.51 4.12 48.53
N GLN A 776 -20.43 4.10 49.85
CA GLN A 776 -19.85 5.19 50.62
C GLN A 776 -18.36 5.34 50.35
N GLU A 777 -17.90 6.58 50.17
CA GLU A 777 -16.48 6.87 49.95
C GLU A 777 -15.86 6.07 48.79
N VAL A 778 -16.68 5.57 47.85
CA VAL A 778 -16.23 4.92 46.62
C VAL A 778 -16.28 5.93 45.49
N PRO A 779 -15.16 6.24 44.82
CA PRO A 779 -15.17 7.26 43.79
C PRO A 779 -15.93 6.82 42.54
N VAL A 780 -16.67 7.76 41.95
CA VAL A 780 -17.08 7.67 40.54
C VAL A 780 -15.94 8.24 39.69
N THR A 781 -15.52 7.52 38.64
CA THR A 781 -14.32 7.87 37.88
C THR A 781 -14.64 8.32 36.45
N LEU A 782 -13.95 9.36 36.00
CA LEU A 782 -13.90 9.79 34.61
C LEU A 782 -12.46 9.77 34.10
N VAL A 783 -12.22 8.96 33.07
CA VAL A 783 -10.99 8.98 32.28
C VAL A 783 -11.21 9.70 30.95
N ILE A 784 -10.33 10.65 30.63
CA ILE A 784 -10.28 11.36 29.35
C ILE A 784 -8.87 11.24 28.75
N THR A 785 -8.80 10.88 27.47
CA THR A 785 -7.57 10.93 26.66
C THR A 785 -7.86 11.53 25.28
N GLY A 786 -6.86 11.60 24.41
CA GLY A 786 -6.94 12.27 23.11
C GLY A 786 -6.54 13.75 23.18
N SER A 787 -6.87 14.50 22.14
CA SER A 787 -6.62 15.95 22.05
C SER A 787 -7.56 16.62 21.05
N ASP A 788 -7.51 17.95 20.94
CA ASP A 788 -8.32 18.68 19.95
C ASP A 788 -7.99 18.27 18.50
N SER A 789 -6.72 17.95 18.21
CA SER A 789 -6.29 17.51 16.87
C SER A 789 -6.54 16.02 16.60
N PHE A 790 -6.57 15.18 17.64
CA PHE A 790 -6.79 13.73 17.50
C PHE A 790 -8.27 13.34 17.66
N GLY A 791 -9.04 14.15 18.39
CA GLY A 791 -10.35 13.82 18.94
C GLY A 791 -10.24 13.27 20.36
N PHE A 792 -11.11 13.74 21.27
CA PHE A 792 -11.16 13.25 22.65
C PHE A 792 -11.86 11.88 22.75
N ILE A 793 -11.30 11.00 23.57
CA ILE A 793 -11.84 9.68 23.95
C ILE A 793 -12.13 9.70 25.45
N THR A 794 -13.30 9.19 25.84
CA THR A 794 -13.82 9.33 27.21
C THR A 794 -14.43 8.03 27.68
N SER A 795 -14.30 7.75 28.98
CA SER A 795 -14.88 6.57 29.64
C SER A 795 -16.41 6.58 29.81
N LEU A 796 -17.14 7.54 29.21
CA LEU A 796 -18.60 7.57 29.25
C LEU A 796 -19.25 6.33 28.65
N SER A 797 -18.62 5.71 27.65
CA SER A 797 -19.11 4.50 26.97
C SER A 797 -17.95 3.67 26.43
N HIS A 798 -18.15 2.36 26.29
CA HIS A 798 -17.19 1.49 25.63
C HIS A 798 -17.06 1.82 24.13
N GLY A 799 -15.85 1.65 23.59
CA GLY A 799 -15.60 1.68 22.16
C GLY A 799 -15.97 0.35 21.47
N PRO A 800 -15.58 0.17 20.19
CA PRO A 800 -15.84 -1.06 19.42
C PRO A 800 -15.16 -2.33 19.97
N GLY A 801 -14.25 -2.21 20.96
CA GLY A 801 -13.55 -3.34 21.58
C GLY A 801 -12.19 -3.66 20.94
N ASN A 802 -11.98 -3.37 19.65
CA ASN A 802 -10.70 -3.55 18.91
C ASN A 802 -9.70 -2.39 19.07
N TRP A 803 -9.38 -2.06 20.32
CA TRP A 803 -8.60 -0.86 20.61
C TRP A 803 -7.16 -0.93 20.12
N MET A 804 -6.50 -2.10 20.09
CA MET A 804 -5.11 -2.21 19.64
C MET A 804 -5.02 -1.87 18.16
N ASN A 805 -5.89 -2.46 17.34
CA ASN A 805 -5.96 -2.19 15.90
C ASN A 805 -6.33 -0.73 15.62
N ALA A 806 -7.24 -0.15 16.41
CA ALA A 806 -7.64 1.24 16.25
C ALA A 806 -6.53 2.27 16.58
N ILE A 807 -5.50 1.87 17.33
CA ILE A 807 -4.28 2.68 17.57
C ILE A 807 -3.02 2.08 16.94
N LYS A 808 -3.18 1.15 15.99
CA LYS A 808 -2.08 0.40 15.35
C LYS A 808 -0.97 1.32 14.86
N ASP A 809 -1.32 2.43 14.20
CA ASP A 809 -0.36 3.44 13.73
C ASP A 809 0.58 3.97 14.83
N THR A 810 0.12 4.00 16.09
CA THR A 810 0.91 4.47 17.23
C THR A 810 1.72 3.37 17.86
N ILE A 811 1.17 2.15 17.92
CA ILE A 811 1.77 1.06 18.69
C ILE A 811 2.57 0.08 17.86
N ARG A 812 2.39 -0.01 16.53
CA ARG A 812 2.95 -1.08 15.69
C ARG A 812 4.46 -1.26 15.81
N ASP A 813 5.20 -0.17 16.00
CA ASP A 813 6.66 -0.19 16.13
C ASP A 813 7.16 -0.47 17.55
N ARG A 814 6.25 -0.48 18.53
CA ARG A 814 6.56 -0.79 19.92
C ARG A 814 6.75 -2.28 20.10
N ARG A 815 7.66 -2.64 21.00
CA ARG A 815 7.79 -4.03 21.44
C ARG A 815 6.63 -4.37 22.36
N VAL A 816 6.35 -5.67 22.53
CA VAL A 816 5.33 -6.14 23.50
C VAL A 816 5.58 -5.58 24.91
N VAL A 817 6.84 -5.48 25.35
CA VAL A 817 7.23 -4.89 26.65
C VAL A 817 7.04 -3.37 26.76
N ASP A 818 6.73 -2.70 25.68
CA ASP A 818 6.52 -1.25 25.62
C ASP A 818 5.03 -0.88 25.55
N LEU A 819 4.13 -1.82 25.91
CA LEU A 819 2.69 -1.63 25.92
C LEU A 819 2.09 -1.80 27.31
N VAL A 820 1.00 -1.08 27.57
CA VAL A 820 0.10 -1.34 28.70
C VAL A 820 -1.20 -1.93 28.17
N MET A 821 -1.73 -2.97 28.80
CA MET A 821 -3.02 -3.55 28.46
C MET A 821 -3.83 -3.91 29.71
N PRO A 822 -5.17 -3.89 29.65
CA PRO A 822 -5.99 -4.49 30.69
C PRO A 822 -5.79 -6.00 30.71
N GLY A 823 -5.88 -6.58 31.89
CA GLY A 823 -5.93 -8.03 32.06
C GLY A 823 -6.89 -8.43 33.17
N THR A 824 -7.22 -9.72 33.19
CA THR A 824 -8.21 -10.29 34.11
C THR A 824 -7.64 -11.47 34.89
N HIS A 825 -7.78 -11.42 36.20
CA HIS A 825 -7.36 -12.49 37.09
C HIS A 825 -8.44 -13.59 37.15
N ASP A 826 -8.01 -14.86 37.14
CA ASP A 826 -8.89 -16.03 37.10
C ASP A 826 -10.02 -15.89 36.08
N SER A 827 -9.63 -15.56 34.85
CA SER A 827 -10.50 -15.01 33.80
C SER A 827 -11.72 -15.87 33.45
N GLY A 828 -11.64 -17.19 33.66
CA GLY A 828 -12.75 -18.11 33.39
C GLY A 828 -13.80 -18.20 34.50
N MET A 829 -13.59 -17.53 35.63
CA MET A 829 -14.51 -17.53 36.77
C MET A 829 -15.56 -16.43 36.64
N SER A 830 -16.22 -16.35 35.48
CA SER A 830 -17.34 -15.42 35.22
C SER A 830 -18.67 -15.87 35.83
N LYS A 831 -18.75 -17.16 36.17
CA LYS A 831 -19.87 -17.84 36.81
C LYS A 831 -19.33 -18.95 37.70
N ILE A 832 -20.12 -19.43 38.65
CA ILE A 832 -19.82 -20.63 39.43
C ILE A 832 -20.60 -21.81 38.87
N THR A 833 -19.96 -22.98 38.79
CA THR A 833 -20.57 -24.23 38.33
C THR A 833 -20.35 -25.37 39.31
N ASP A 834 -21.19 -26.40 39.19
CA ASP A 834 -21.16 -27.60 40.04
C ASP A 834 -20.34 -28.76 39.43
N ALA A 835 -19.49 -28.49 38.43
CA ALA A 835 -18.58 -29.51 37.92
C ALA A 835 -17.61 -29.97 39.03
N LEU A 836 -17.16 -29.06 39.89
CA LEU A 836 -16.50 -29.35 41.15
C LEU A 836 -17.44 -29.07 42.33
N LEU A 837 -17.84 -30.13 43.04
CA LEU A 837 -18.67 -30.10 44.24
C LEU A 837 -17.80 -29.90 45.49
N SER A 838 -17.33 -28.68 45.69
CA SER A 838 -16.50 -28.28 46.84
C SER A 838 -17.02 -27.01 47.53
N GLY A 839 -16.47 -26.65 48.68
CA GLY A 839 -17.01 -25.62 49.60
C GLY A 839 -16.97 -24.17 49.13
N GLY A 840 -16.64 -23.88 47.87
CA GLY A 840 -16.65 -22.51 47.33
C GLY A 840 -18.05 -22.01 46.99
N THR A 841 -18.21 -20.69 47.01
CA THR A 841 -19.43 -19.93 46.72
C THR A 841 -19.12 -18.81 45.71
N GLU A 842 -20.15 -18.18 45.15
CA GLU A 842 -19.95 -16.99 44.30
C GLU A 842 -19.16 -15.90 45.03
N GLY A 843 -19.46 -15.64 46.30
CA GLY A 843 -18.83 -14.58 47.08
C GLY A 843 -17.35 -14.76 47.37
N ASN A 844 -16.85 -16.00 47.49
CA ASN A 844 -15.45 -16.26 47.85
C ASN A 844 -14.61 -16.89 46.74
N THR A 845 -15.22 -17.21 45.58
CA THR A 845 -14.54 -17.93 44.50
C THR A 845 -14.69 -17.26 43.14
N GLN A 846 -15.76 -16.52 42.88
CA GLN A 846 -15.92 -15.84 41.60
C GLN A 846 -15.01 -14.62 41.53
N THR A 847 -14.36 -14.37 40.40
CA THR A 847 -13.41 -13.24 40.23
C THR A 847 -13.76 -12.36 39.05
N GLN A 848 -14.59 -12.84 38.12
CA GLN A 848 -15.11 -12.07 37.01
C GLN A 848 -16.63 -12.19 36.97
N MET A 849 -17.31 -11.26 36.31
CA MET A 849 -18.76 -11.35 36.06
C MET A 849 -19.09 -11.41 34.57
N LEU A 850 -18.15 -10.96 33.75
CA LEU A 850 -18.23 -11.03 32.30
C LEU A 850 -17.61 -12.33 31.84
N ASN A 851 -18.21 -12.97 30.85
CA ASN A 851 -17.56 -14.08 30.15
C ASN A 851 -16.33 -13.56 29.37
N LEU A 852 -15.52 -14.45 28.83
CA LEU A 852 -14.27 -14.07 28.18
C LEU A 852 -14.49 -13.16 26.96
N TYR A 853 -15.58 -13.36 26.21
CA TYR A 853 -15.95 -12.49 25.09
C TYR A 853 -16.19 -11.04 25.54
N ASP A 854 -16.98 -10.83 26.60
CA ASP A 854 -17.28 -9.48 27.07
C ASP A 854 -16.09 -8.87 27.84
N GLN A 855 -15.21 -9.66 28.46
CA GLN A 855 -13.92 -9.19 28.98
C GLN A 855 -13.01 -8.66 27.84
N LEU A 856 -12.97 -9.35 26.69
CA LEU A 856 -12.23 -8.89 25.50
C LEU A 856 -12.80 -7.57 24.97
N ARG A 857 -14.14 -7.41 24.94
CA ARG A 857 -14.81 -6.16 24.55
C ARG A 857 -14.59 -5.03 25.55
N ALA A 858 -14.50 -5.35 26.84
CA ALA A 858 -14.12 -4.41 27.90
C ALA A 858 -12.63 -4.00 27.84
N GLY A 859 -11.85 -4.60 26.93
CA GLY A 859 -10.49 -4.18 26.60
C GLY A 859 -9.39 -5.15 27.03
N SER A 860 -9.70 -6.21 27.76
CA SER A 860 -8.70 -7.17 28.24
C SER A 860 -7.94 -7.82 27.09
N ARG A 861 -6.62 -7.91 27.20
CA ARG A 861 -5.75 -8.63 26.26
C ARG A 861 -4.84 -9.64 26.94
N TRP A 862 -4.85 -9.69 28.27
CA TRP A 862 -4.11 -10.68 29.05
C TRP A 862 -5.05 -11.44 29.98
N PHE A 863 -5.08 -12.77 29.84
CA PHE A 863 -6.00 -13.63 30.57
C PHE A 863 -5.24 -14.66 31.40
N ASP A 864 -5.38 -14.60 32.73
CA ASP A 864 -4.96 -15.67 33.64
C ASP A 864 -6.04 -16.75 33.67
N LEU A 865 -5.82 -17.87 32.98
CA LEU A 865 -6.75 -18.99 32.84
C LEU A 865 -6.26 -20.20 33.61
N ARG A 866 -6.93 -20.53 34.71
CA ARG A 866 -6.56 -21.67 35.55
C ARG A 866 -7.44 -22.86 35.21
N VAL A 867 -6.89 -23.87 34.53
CA VAL A 867 -7.68 -24.96 33.92
C VAL A 867 -7.27 -26.32 34.46
N SER A 868 -8.26 -27.16 34.75
CA SER A 868 -8.07 -28.55 35.14
C SER A 868 -9.07 -29.49 34.47
N SER A 869 -8.73 -30.78 34.40
CA SER A 869 -9.68 -31.82 34.02
C SER A 869 -10.51 -32.26 35.23
N ILE A 870 -11.83 -32.28 35.10
CA ILE A 870 -12.74 -32.65 36.19
C ILE A 870 -13.29 -34.05 35.96
N HIS A 871 -12.85 -34.99 36.79
CA HIS A 871 -13.12 -36.43 36.65
C HIS A 871 -14.29 -36.86 37.51
N GLN A 872 -15.15 -37.72 37.00
CA GLN A 872 -16.22 -38.31 37.84
C GLN A 872 -15.61 -39.22 38.91
N VAL A 873 -16.14 -39.14 40.15
CA VAL A 873 -15.71 -40.01 41.27
C VAL A 873 -16.11 -41.47 41.03
N VAL A 874 -17.26 -41.71 40.40
CA VAL A 874 -17.75 -43.04 40.01
C VAL A 874 -17.21 -43.38 38.61
N ASN A 875 -16.61 -44.57 38.45
CA ASN A 875 -15.88 -44.98 37.23
C ASN A 875 -14.74 -44.02 36.86
N CYS A 876 -13.94 -43.65 37.88
CA CYS A 876 -12.95 -42.59 37.75
C CYS A 876 -11.88 -42.83 36.69
N CYS A 877 -11.39 -41.70 36.18
CA CYS A 877 -10.19 -41.45 35.37
C CYS A 877 -10.32 -41.60 33.84
N GLY A 878 -11.41 -42.17 33.33
CA GLY A 878 -11.65 -42.26 31.87
C GLY A 878 -12.59 -41.19 31.29
N ASN A 879 -13.43 -40.58 32.13
CA ASN A 879 -14.47 -39.63 31.74
C ASN A 879 -14.30 -38.30 32.50
N TYR A 880 -13.92 -37.25 31.77
CA TYR A 880 -13.68 -35.91 32.30
C TYR A 880 -13.91 -34.85 31.22
N ASP A 881 -14.11 -33.62 31.67
CA ASP A 881 -14.14 -32.40 30.86
C ASP A 881 -13.12 -31.38 31.39
N PHE A 882 -12.73 -30.41 30.58
CA PHE A 882 -11.84 -29.31 31.02
C PHE A 882 -12.64 -28.10 31.49
N TRP A 883 -12.34 -27.65 32.69
CA TRP A 883 -13.01 -26.53 33.34
C TRP A 883 -11.99 -25.54 33.87
N THR A 884 -12.34 -24.26 33.82
CA THR A 884 -11.63 -23.23 34.58
C THR A 884 -11.97 -23.39 36.07
N MET A 885 -11.06 -22.98 36.96
CA MET A 885 -11.24 -23.12 38.41
C MET A 885 -10.52 -22.04 39.18
N HIS A 886 -11.07 -21.69 40.34
CA HIS A 886 -10.38 -20.92 41.36
C HIS A 886 -10.48 -21.69 42.67
N VAL A 887 -9.31 -22.08 43.17
CA VAL A 887 -9.16 -22.98 44.32
C VAL A 887 -8.00 -22.51 45.19
N ALA A 888 -8.09 -22.79 46.49
CA ALA A 888 -7.08 -22.33 47.46
C ALA A 888 -5.73 -23.05 47.32
N ASP A 889 -5.77 -24.34 47.00
CA ASP A 889 -4.60 -25.19 46.76
C ASP A 889 -5.01 -26.30 45.77
N GLU A 890 -4.48 -26.23 44.55
CA GLU A 890 -4.84 -27.16 43.48
C GLU A 890 -4.24 -28.57 43.65
N VAL A 891 -3.25 -28.73 44.54
CA VAL A 891 -2.60 -30.03 44.83
C VAL A 891 -3.03 -30.64 46.16
N ALA A 892 -3.95 -29.99 46.88
CA ALA A 892 -4.51 -30.51 48.12
C ALA A 892 -5.25 -31.85 47.93
N GLU A 893 -5.26 -32.68 48.98
CA GLU A 893 -6.03 -33.94 48.98
C GLU A 893 -7.53 -33.69 48.77
N VAL A 894 -8.03 -32.62 49.39
CA VAL A 894 -9.39 -32.11 49.26
C VAL A 894 -9.30 -30.64 48.85
N VAL A 895 -9.45 -30.41 47.55
CA VAL A 895 -9.39 -29.07 46.95
C VAL A 895 -10.62 -28.26 47.36
N LEU A 896 -10.41 -27.05 47.90
CA LEU A 896 -11.46 -26.09 48.27
C LEU A 896 -11.58 -24.99 47.21
N GLY A 897 -12.78 -24.81 46.67
CA GLY A 897 -13.09 -23.81 45.64
C GLY A 897 -14.22 -24.28 44.71
N ARG A 898 -14.26 -23.76 43.49
CA ARG A 898 -15.28 -24.06 42.47
C ARG A 898 -14.73 -23.98 41.07
N THR A 899 -15.48 -24.56 40.14
CA THR A 899 -15.26 -24.44 38.70
C THR A 899 -16.03 -23.26 38.12
N GLY A 900 -15.46 -22.67 37.08
CA GLY A 900 -16.06 -21.59 36.31
C GLY A 900 -16.61 -22.07 34.98
N GLU A 901 -16.28 -21.34 33.92
CA GLU A 901 -16.59 -21.69 32.54
C GLU A 901 -15.91 -22.99 32.08
N LYS A 902 -16.61 -23.70 31.18
CA LYS A 902 -16.04 -24.84 30.46
C LYS A 902 -15.04 -24.32 29.43
N LEU A 903 -13.92 -25.01 29.23
CA LEU A 903 -12.89 -24.58 28.27
C LEU A 903 -13.44 -24.41 26.84
N ASP A 904 -14.40 -25.24 26.44
CA ASP A 904 -15.06 -25.16 25.13
C ASP A 904 -15.77 -23.80 24.92
N ASP A 905 -16.41 -23.28 25.97
CA ASP A 905 -17.09 -21.97 25.91
C ASP A 905 -16.05 -20.86 25.80
N VAL A 906 -14.99 -20.91 26.62
CA VAL A 906 -13.86 -19.97 26.59
C VAL A 906 -13.25 -19.88 25.18
N ILE A 907 -12.98 -21.02 24.54
CA ILE A 907 -12.43 -21.08 23.17
C ILE A 907 -13.40 -20.48 22.15
N LYS A 908 -14.69 -20.82 22.25
CA LYS A 908 -15.73 -20.29 21.36
C LYS A 908 -15.83 -18.77 21.46
N GLU A 909 -15.70 -18.23 22.67
CA GLU A 909 -15.75 -16.81 22.95
C GLU A 909 -14.54 -16.05 22.39
N ILE A 910 -13.32 -16.59 22.54
CA ILE A 910 -12.11 -16.05 21.90
C ILE A 910 -12.25 -16.03 20.37
N ASN A 911 -12.72 -17.14 19.81
CA ASN A 911 -12.91 -17.28 18.37
C ASN A 911 -13.94 -16.28 17.84
N ARG A 912 -15.05 -16.11 18.56
CA ARG A 912 -16.06 -15.10 18.20
C ARG A 912 -15.45 -13.70 18.19
N PHE A 913 -14.71 -13.33 19.23
CA PHE A 913 -14.10 -12.00 19.30
C PHE A 913 -13.10 -11.77 18.16
N THR A 914 -12.23 -12.74 17.89
CA THR A 914 -11.19 -12.63 16.85
C THR A 914 -11.73 -12.67 15.43
N ASP A 915 -12.87 -13.35 15.19
CA ASP A 915 -13.61 -13.27 13.92
C ASP A 915 -14.22 -11.87 13.71
N GLU A 916 -14.74 -11.25 14.78
CA GLU A 916 -15.37 -9.92 14.73
C GLU A 916 -14.32 -8.77 14.72
N ASN A 917 -13.13 -9.01 15.26
CA ASN A 917 -12.09 -7.99 15.50
C ASN A 917 -10.71 -8.47 15.02
N PRO A 918 -10.48 -8.57 13.70
CA PRO A 918 -9.18 -8.98 13.16
C PRO A 918 -8.08 -7.93 13.48
N GLY A 919 -6.87 -8.42 13.71
CA GLY A 919 -5.68 -7.59 13.94
C GLY A 919 -5.36 -7.34 15.42
N GLU A 920 -6.10 -7.95 16.35
CA GLU A 920 -5.84 -7.87 17.80
C GLU A 920 -4.82 -8.93 18.26
N VAL A 921 -4.06 -8.62 19.31
CA VAL A 921 -3.10 -9.55 19.92
C VAL A 921 -3.57 -9.92 21.32
N ILE A 922 -3.85 -11.21 21.54
CA ILE A 922 -4.43 -11.75 22.77
C ILE A 922 -3.45 -12.71 23.44
N PHE A 923 -3.21 -12.53 24.73
CA PHE A 923 -2.31 -13.33 25.55
C PHE A 923 -3.11 -14.21 26.50
N LEU A 924 -3.01 -15.53 26.33
CA LEU A 924 -3.67 -16.53 27.16
C LEU A 924 -2.62 -17.26 28.00
N GLN A 925 -2.66 -17.05 29.31
CA GLN A 925 -1.79 -17.75 30.24
C GLN A 925 -2.56 -18.87 30.93
N PHE A 926 -2.22 -20.12 30.63
CA PHE A 926 -2.82 -21.29 31.24
C PHE A 926 -2.00 -21.81 32.43
N ARG A 927 -2.66 -22.06 33.57
CA ARG A 927 -2.07 -22.61 34.79
C ARG A 927 -2.81 -23.87 35.29
N TYR A 928 -2.27 -24.46 36.36
CA TYR A 928 -2.65 -25.74 36.97
C TYR A 928 -2.34 -26.98 36.10
N LEU A 929 -3.01 -27.16 34.97
CA LEU A 929 -2.75 -28.27 34.05
C LEU A 929 -2.70 -29.65 34.75
N LEU A 930 -3.64 -29.87 35.67
CA LEU A 930 -3.82 -31.12 36.42
C LEU A 930 -5.30 -31.50 36.48
N GLY A 931 -5.64 -32.63 37.08
CA GLY A 931 -7.00 -33.12 37.21
C GLY A 931 -7.47 -33.18 38.65
N VAL A 932 -8.77 -32.98 38.86
CA VAL A 932 -9.44 -33.08 40.16
C VAL A 932 -10.71 -33.91 39.99
N ARG A 933 -11.11 -34.66 41.02
CA ARG A 933 -12.38 -35.38 41.01
C ARG A 933 -13.53 -34.40 41.30
N ASN A 934 -14.68 -34.60 40.65
CA ASN A 934 -15.87 -33.78 40.82
C ASN A 934 -16.35 -33.73 42.28
N VAL A 935 -16.12 -34.82 43.04
CA VAL A 935 -16.13 -34.82 44.50
C VAL A 935 -14.67 -34.92 44.96
N PRO A 936 -14.05 -33.82 45.44
CA PRO A 936 -12.63 -33.77 45.77
C PRO A 936 -12.25 -34.86 46.77
N SER A 937 -11.32 -35.73 46.37
CA SER A 937 -10.82 -36.85 47.16
C SER A 937 -9.53 -37.39 46.54
N TYR A 938 -8.65 -37.96 47.35
CA TYR A 938 -7.43 -38.65 46.93
C TYR A 938 -6.40 -37.79 46.16
N GLY A 939 -6.39 -36.47 46.36
CA GLY A 939 -5.39 -35.58 45.76
C GLY A 939 -5.47 -35.41 44.23
N PRO A 940 -4.50 -34.70 43.64
CA PRO A 940 -4.51 -34.32 42.24
C PRO A 940 -4.26 -35.53 41.32
N ILE A 941 -4.86 -35.47 40.13
CA ILE A 941 -4.61 -36.38 39.02
C ILE A 941 -3.64 -35.66 38.07
N TYR A 942 -2.34 -35.93 38.19
CA TYR A 942 -1.37 -35.38 37.25
C TYR A 942 -1.64 -35.89 35.84
N TRP A 943 -1.56 -34.99 34.85
CA TRP A 943 -1.88 -35.34 33.46
C TRP A 943 -0.77 -36.20 32.86
N ASP A 944 -1.16 -37.37 32.36
CA ASP A 944 -0.34 -38.13 31.42
C ASP A 944 -0.33 -37.47 30.02
N GLU A 945 0.46 -38.01 29.10
CA GLU A 945 0.51 -37.52 27.72
C GLU A 945 -0.86 -37.55 27.03
N GLY A 946 -1.74 -38.48 27.39
CA GLY A 946 -3.07 -38.63 26.80
C GLY A 946 -4.01 -37.49 27.17
N ILE A 947 -4.09 -37.13 28.45
CA ILE A 947 -4.91 -35.99 28.91
C ILE A 947 -4.33 -34.68 28.35
N LYS A 948 -3.00 -34.51 28.41
CA LYS A 948 -2.33 -33.34 27.85
C LYS A 948 -2.58 -33.18 26.35
N ASN A 949 -2.53 -34.26 25.57
CA ASN A 949 -2.79 -34.20 24.14
C ASN A 949 -4.24 -33.81 23.84
N LYS A 950 -5.23 -34.35 24.59
CA LYS A 950 -6.63 -33.91 24.47
C LYS A 950 -6.81 -32.42 24.81
N PHE A 951 -6.09 -31.93 25.82
CA PHE A 951 -6.07 -30.49 26.11
C PHE A 951 -5.46 -29.68 24.97
N PHE A 952 -4.37 -30.16 24.36
CA PHE A 952 -3.76 -29.50 23.20
C PHE A 952 -4.69 -29.49 21.99
N ASP A 953 -5.42 -30.58 21.74
CA ASP A 953 -6.42 -30.65 20.68
C ASP A 953 -7.50 -29.57 20.87
N LYS A 954 -7.92 -29.33 22.12
CA LYS A 954 -8.80 -28.19 22.46
C LYS A 954 -8.15 -26.85 22.14
N LEU A 955 -6.93 -26.60 22.60
CA LEU A 955 -6.22 -25.35 22.30
C LEU A 955 -6.04 -25.13 20.79
N LYS A 956 -5.94 -26.21 20.00
CA LYS A 956 -5.87 -26.14 18.53
C LYS A 956 -7.18 -25.72 17.85
N GLU A 957 -8.29 -25.63 18.59
CA GLU A 957 -9.54 -25.05 18.09
C GLU A 957 -9.55 -23.51 18.14
N ILE A 958 -8.61 -22.88 18.86
CA ILE A 958 -8.49 -21.41 18.94
C ILE A 958 -7.98 -20.85 17.59
N LYS A 959 -8.71 -19.97 16.93
CA LYS A 959 -8.30 -19.36 15.65
C LYS A 959 -7.15 -18.36 15.85
N ASN A 960 -6.45 -18.05 14.75
CA ASN A 960 -5.39 -17.04 14.70
C ASN A 960 -4.24 -17.29 15.71
N ARG A 961 -3.95 -18.55 16.05
CA ARG A 961 -2.71 -18.89 16.77
C ARG A 961 -1.51 -18.51 15.92
N CYS A 962 -0.41 -18.16 16.56
CA CYS A 962 0.85 -17.87 15.87
C CYS A 962 1.85 -18.97 16.15
N PRO A 963 2.03 -19.96 15.26
CA PRO A 963 3.03 -21.00 15.42
C PRO A 963 4.44 -20.50 15.09
N GLY A 964 5.45 -21.20 15.62
CA GLY A 964 6.85 -21.05 15.20
C GLY A 964 7.55 -19.78 15.67
N LEU A 965 7.00 -19.05 16.65
CA LEU A 965 7.64 -17.85 17.15
C LEU A 965 8.88 -18.18 18.00
N GLY A 966 9.89 -17.32 17.89
CA GLY A 966 11.14 -17.42 18.65
C GLY A 966 10.95 -17.17 20.15
N LYS A 967 12.03 -17.35 20.91
CA LYS A 967 12.09 -16.95 22.33
C LYS A 967 12.18 -15.42 22.47
N SER A 968 11.96 -14.94 23.69
CA SER A 968 12.02 -13.52 24.07
C SER A 968 10.95 -12.67 23.38
N LEU A 969 9.71 -13.18 23.36
CA LEU A 969 8.54 -12.57 22.72
C LEU A 969 8.22 -11.16 23.22
N GLN A 970 8.65 -10.81 24.44
CA GLN A 970 8.48 -9.45 24.95
C GLN A 970 9.20 -8.39 24.12
N THR A 971 10.22 -8.80 23.33
CA THR A 971 10.98 -7.89 22.46
C THR A 971 10.45 -7.85 21.02
N SER A 972 9.51 -8.72 20.66
CA SER A 972 8.84 -8.69 19.35
C SER A 972 8.04 -7.40 19.19
N LYS A 973 8.06 -6.83 17.98
CA LYS A 973 7.18 -5.70 17.65
C LYS A 973 5.73 -6.17 17.67
N ILE A 974 4.84 -5.33 18.22
CA ILE A 974 3.42 -5.66 18.25
C ILE A 974 2.82 -5.64 16.85
N GLY A 975 3.31 -4.79 15.94
CA GLY A 975 2.88 -4.74 14.54
C GLY A 975 3.02 -6.09 13.86
N ASP A 976 4.20 -6.72 13.97
CA ASP A 976 4.48 -8.05 13.41
C ASP A 976 3.48 -9.12 13.91
N LEU A 977 3.03 -9.01 15.17
CA LEU A 977 2.04 -9.90 15.76
C LEU A 977 0.61 -9.57 15.29
N MET A 978 0.28 -8.28 15.16
CA MET A 978 -0.99 -7.82 14.61
C MET A 978 -1.17 -8.20 13.12
N ASP A 979 -0.08 -8.31 12.38
CA ASP A 979 -0.05 -8.60 10.94
C ASP A 979 -0.07 -10.11 10.64
N LYS A 980 0.16 -10.97 11.65
CA LYS A 980 0.04 -12.44 11.49
C LYS A 980 -1.37 -12.86 11.07
N ASN A 981 -1.43 -14.09 10.54
CA ASN A 981 -2.67 -14.77 10.14
C ASN A 981 -3.48 -14.00 9.08
N ASP A 982 -2.83 -13.46 8.06
CA ASP A 982 -3.43 -12.58 7.04
C ASP A 982 -3.99 -11.27 7.64
N ASN A 983 -3.22 -10.58 8.48
CA ASN A 983 -3.68 -9.39 9.23
C ASN A 983 -4.87 -9.66 10.18
N LYS A 984 -5.08 -10.92 10.59
CA LYS A 984 -6.12 -11.29 11.56
C LYS A 984 -5.62 -11.24 13.01
N GLY A 985 -4.36 -10.87 13.23
CA GLY A 985 -3.77 -10.75 14.56
C GLY A 985 -3.28 -12.08 15.11
N CYS A 986 -3.05 -12.11 16.42
CA CYS A 986 -2.32 -13.21 17.05
C CYS A 986 -2.90 -13.59 18.41
N VAL A 987 -3.25 -14.88 18.58
CA VAL A 987 -3.57 -15.46 19.88
C VAL A 987 -2.37 -16.25 20.38
N LEU A 988 -1.71 -15.71 21.41
CA LEU A 988 -0.52 -16.27 22.03
C LEU A 988 -0.90 -17.11 23.24
N ILE A 989 -0.54 -18.39 23.22
CA ILE A 989 -0.90 -19.36 24.25
C ILE A 989 0.35 -19.74 25.04
N PHE A 990 0.36 -19.40 26.33
CA PHE A 990 1.44 -19.72 27.26
C PHE A 990 0.98 -20.70 28.31
N LEU A 991 1.77 -21.75 28.54
CA LEU A 991 1.52 -22.77 29.54
C LEU A 991 2.50 -22.66 30.70
N ASN A 992 2.00 -22.64 31.93
CA ASN A 992 2.80 -23.00 33.11
C ASN A 992 2.78 -24.53 33.26
N THR A 993 3.89 -25.17 32.91
CA THR A 993 3.97 -26.63 32.77
C THR A 993 4.51 -27.35 34.01
N GLN A 994 4.63 -26.67 35.16
CA GLN A 994 5.30 -27.22 36.34
C GLN A 994 4.74 -28.59 36.77
N HIS A 995 3.42 -28.78 36.71
CA HIS A 995 2.74 -29.99 37.15
C HIS A 995 2.78 -31.14 36.14
N LEU A 996 3.03 -30.86 34.85
CA LEU A 996 3.17 -31.89 33.81
C LEU A 996 4.41 -32.77 34.02
N SER A 997 5.44 -32.23 34.67
CA SER A 997 6.71 -32.92 34.93
C SER A 997 6.57 -34.18 35.79
N LYS A 998 5.46 -34.34 36.52
CA LYS A 998 5.21 -35.48 37.42
C LYS A 998 4.98 -36.79 36.66
N GLU A 999 4.24 -36.74 35.55
CA GLU A 999 3.90 -37.92 34.73
C GLU A 999 4.53 -37.86 33.33
N ILE A 1000 5.03 -36.69 32.91
CA ILE A 1000 5.73 -36.49 31.64
C ILE A 1000 7.12 -35.95 31.94
N PRO A 1001 8.15 -36.80 32.14
CA PRO A 1001 9.50 -36.32 32.50
C PRO A 1001 10.21 -35.54 31.39
N ASP A 1002 9.84 -35.76 30.12
CA ASP A 1002 10.43 -35.08 28.97
C ASP A 1002 9.75 -33.72 28.74
N ASP A 1003 10.43 -32.65 29.16
CA ASP A 1003 9.98 -31.25 29.07
C ASP A 1003 9.68 -30.80 27.63
N ARG A 1004 10.35 -31.39 26.63
CA ARG A 1004 10.09 -31.12 25.20
C ARG A 1004 8.67 -31.50 24.78
N LYS A 1005 7.97 -32.34 25.55
CA LYS A 1005 6.58 -32.76 25.28
C LYS A 1005 5.52 -31.90 25.95
N HIS A 1006 5.93 -30.96 26.82
CA HIS A 1006 5.02 -30.13 27.61
C HIS A 1006 4.39 -28.99 26.82
N THR A 1007 4.90 -28.71 25.61
CA THR A 1007 4.50 -27.59 24.75
C THR A 1007 4.57 -28.01 23.28
N SER A 1008 4.15 -27.13 22.37
CA SER A 1008 4.28 -27.36 20.93
C SER A 1008 4.41 -26.03 20.17
N ILE A 1009 5.66 -25.58 20.01
CA ILE A 1009 5.98 -24.29 19.35
C ILE A 1009 5.43 -24.25 17.92
N GLY A 1010 5.56 -25.34 17.15
CA GLY A 1010 5.03 -25.44 15.78
C GLY A 1010 3.50 -25.38 15.69
N GLU A 1011 2.79 -25.50 16.81
CA GLU A 1011 1.33 -25.40 16.89
C GLU A 1011 0.87 -24.10 17.57
N GLY A 1012 1.82 -23.24 17.96
CA GLY A 1012 1.55 -21.98 18.66
C GLY A 1012 1.24 -22.15 20.16
N ILE A 1013 1.74 -23.22 20.78
CA ILE A 1013 1.58 -23.51 22.21
C ILE A 1013 2.94 -23.42 22.89
N TYR A 1014 3.14 -22.38 23.69
CA TYR A 1014 4.43 -22.00 24.25
C TYR A 1014 4.53 -22.32 25.74
N ASN A 1015 5.75 -22.51 26.23
CA ASN A 1015 6.00 -22.44 27.67
C ASN A 1015 5.98 -20.98 28.10
N ILE A 1016 5.50 -20.66 29.30
CA ILE A 1016 5.52 -19.28 29.84
C ILE A 1016 6.92 -18.65 29.78
N ASN A 1017 8.00 -19.44 29.86
CA ASN A 1017 9.38 -18.97 29.74
C ASN A 1017 9.80 -18.57 28.31
N HIS A 1018 8.90 -18.56 27.32
CA HIS A 1018 9.16 -17.96 26.00
C HIS A 1018 9.04 -16.44 26.02
N ILE A 1019 8.41 -15.90 27.05
CA ILE A 1019 8.34 -14.48 27.33
C ILE A 1019 9.07 -14.24 28.67
N ASP A 1020 10.03 -13.32 28.68
CA ASP A 1020 10.69 -12.94 29.93
C ASP A 1020 9.76 -11.99 30.67
N LEU A 1021 9.17 -12.48 31.77
CA LEU A 1021 8.20 -11.73 32.54
C LEU A 1021 8.37 -11.85 34.05
N THR A 1022 7.80 -10.88 34.75
CA THR A 1022 7.53 -10.94 36.19
C THR A 1022 6.03 -10.99 36.41
N ASP A 1023 5.60 -11.99 37.18
CA ASP A 1023 4.24 -12.12 37.68
C ASP A 1023 4.17 -11.49 39.09
N ALA A 1024 3.86 -10.19 39.15
CA ALA A 1024 4.05 -9.40 40.35
C ALA A 1024 2.79 -9.43 41.23
N TRP A 1025 2.77 -10.38 42.16
CA TRP A 1025 1.67 -10.58 43.10
C TRP A 1025 1.95 -9.85 44.43
N PRO A 1026 1.15 -8.82 44.81
CA PRO A 1026 1.35 -8.13 46.08
C PRO A 1026 1.10 -9.00 47.32
N GLU A 1027 0.21 -10.00 47.27
CA GLU A 1027 -0.13 -10.88 48.40
C GLU A 1027 -0.47 -10.09 49.67
N LYS A 1028 -1.40 -9.14 49.54
CA LYS A 1028 -1.86 -8.27 50.63
C LYS A 1028 -3.37 -8.26 50.69
N GLU A 1029 -3.90 -8.39 51.90
CA GLU A 1029 -5.33 -8.35 52.15
C GLU A 1029 -5.84 -6.92 51.97
N ASP A 1030 -5.39 -5.96 52.79
CA ASP A 1030 -5.84 -4.57 52.74
C ASP A 1030 -5.44 -3.83 51.45
N THR A 1031 -6.37 -3.04 50.91
CA THR A 1031 -6.20 -2.30 49.64
C THR A 1031 -5.02 -1.33 49.65
N LYS A 1032 -4.77 -0.61 50.76
CA LYS A 1032 -3.68 0.37 50.82
C LYS A 1032 -2.33 -0.33 50.75
N GLU A 1033 -2.14 -1.37 51.56
CA GLU A 1033 -0.90 -2.15 51.53
C GLU A 1033 -0.67 -2.82 50.18
N MET A 1034 -1.75 -3.33 49.58
CA MET A 1034 -1.73 -3.94 48.25
C MET A 1034 -1.26 -2.93 47.19
N ALA A 1035 -1.93 -1.77 47.09
CA ALA A 1035 -1.64 -0.74 46.10
C ALA A 1035 -0.21 -0.20 46.24
N GLU A 1036 0.22 0.12 47.47
CA GLU A 1036 1.58 0.64 47.73
C GLU A 1036 2.65 -0.40 47.40
N LYS A 1037 2.42 -1.68 47.69
CA LYS A 1037 3.35 -2.76 47.33
C LYS A 1037 3.37 -3.01 45.81
N ALA A 1038 2.22 -2.97 45.14
CA ALA A 1038 2.13 -3.10 43.68
C ALA A 1038 2.93 -1.99 42.97
N ILE A 1039 2.73 -0.73 43.36
CA ILE A 1039 3.46 0.42 42.82
C ILE A 1039 4.97 0.28 43.03
N LYS A 1040 5.39 -0.19 44.22
CA LYS A 1040 6.80 -0.43 44.50
C LYS A 1040 7.38 -1.50 43.56
N MET A 1041 6.63 -2.55 43.24
CA MET A 1041 7.06 -3.57 42.28
C MET A 1041 7.16 -3.01 40.86
N TRP A 1042 6.21 -2.15 40.43
CA TRP A 1042 6.25 -1.49 39.12
C TRP A 1042 7.54 -0.70 38.92
N ARG A 1043 7.92 0.10 39.94
CA ARG A 1043 9.15 0.90 39.94
C ARG A 1043 10.43 0.08 40.04
N GLY A 1044 10.35 -1.11 40.62
CA GLY A 1044 11.48 -2.03 40.77
C GLY A 1044 11.68 -2.97 39.58
N ARG A 1045 10.89 -2.83 38.51
CA ARG A 1045 10.96 -3.70 37.33
C ARG A 1045 12.33 -3.58 36.63
N PRO A 1046 13.01 -4.70 36.31
CA PRO A 1046 14.20 -4.66 35.46
C PRO A 1046 13.85 -4.26 34.01
N ASP A 1047 14.78 -3.55 33.35
CA ASP A 1047 14.62 -3.15 31.95
C ASP A 1047 14.44 -4.36 31.03
N GLY A 1048 13.51 -4.25 30.06
CA GLY A 1048 13.27 -5.28 29.05
C GLY A 1048 12.49 -6.50 29.53
N ILE A 1049 12.01 -6.52 30.78
CA ILE A 1049 11.17 -7.59 31.34
C ILE A 1049 9.70 -7.20 31.30
N PHE A 1050 8.85 -8.08 30.81
CA PHE A 1050 7.40 -7.87 30.76
C PHE A 1050 6.78 -8.00 32.16
N HIS A 1051 5.95 -7.05 32.59
CA HIS A 1051 5.47 -6.99 33.97
C HIS A 1051 3.97 -7.08 34.09
N ILE A 1052 3.51 -8.20 34.64
CA ILE A 1052 2.11 -8.40 35.01
C ILE A 1052 1.90 -7.73 36.37
N GLY A 1053 1.32 -6.53 36.37
CA GLY A 1053 1.00 -5.80 37.59
C GLY A 1053 -0.35 -6.24 38.13
N GLN A 1054 -0.35 -7.18 39.08
CA GLN A 1054 -1.59 -7.61 39.71
C GLN A 1054 -2.12 -6.53 40.67
N TRP A 1055 -3.28 -5.98 40.36
CA TRP A 1055 -3.98 -4.97 41.17
C TRP A 1055 -5.21 -5.60 41.83
N LEU A 1056 -4.96 -6.54 42.72
CA LEU A 1056 -5.99 -7.29 43.43
C LEU A 1056 -5.57 -7.58 44.87
N SER A 1057 -6.53 -7.51 45.78
CA SER A 1057 -6.36 -7.88 47.18
C SER A 1057 -6.48 -9.40 47.34
N THR A 1058 -5.70 -9.96 48.27
CA THR A 1058 -5.71 -11.40 48.59
C THR A 1058 -6.26 -11.60 50.00
N PRO A 1059 -7.59 -11.56 50.20
CA PRO A 1059 -8.19 -11.70 51.52
C PRO A 1059 -8.00 -13.09 52.09
N HIS A 1060 -7.93 -13.19 53.42
CA HIS A 1060 -7.93 -14.49 54.07
C HIS A 1060 -9.24 -15.23 53.77
N PRO A 1061 -9.26 -16.57 53.59
CA PRO A 1061 -10.48 -17.30 53.25
C PRO A 1061 -11.66 -17.08 54.22
N LEU A 1062 -11.36 -16.87 55.51
CA LEU A 1062 -12.39 -16.53 56.50
C LEU A 1062 -12.99 -15.13 56.25
N THR A 1063 -12.17 -14.16 55.86
CA THR A 1063 -12.62 -12.80 55.51
C THR A 1063 -13.52 -12.85 54.28
N SER A 1064 -13.07 -13.51 53.21
CA SER A 1064 -13.83 -13.59 51.95
C SER A 1064 -15.10 -14.43 52.01
N THR A 1065 -15.18 -15.36 52.97
CA THR A 1065 -16.35 -16.24 53.16
C THR A 1065 -17.37 -15.67 54.13
N PHE A 1066 -16.93 -15.00 55.21
CA PHE A 1066 -17.81 -14.61 56.31
C PHE A 1066 -17.96 -13.10 56.50
N THR A 1067 -17.11 -12.28 55.87
CA THR A 1067 -17.10 -10.82 56.10
C THR A 1067 -17.38 -10.02 54.83
N TYR A 1068 -16.54 -10.13 53.81
CA TYR A 1068 -16.65 -9.35 52.57
C TYR A 1068 -16.42 -10.23 51.36
N ASP A 1069 -17.39 -10.31 50.45
CA ASP A 1069 -17.20 -11.05 49.19
C ASP A 1069 -16.12 -10.39 48.29
N LEU A 1070 -15.54 -11.19 47.39
CA LEU A 1070 -14.49 -10.76 46.46
C LEU A 1070 -14.95 -9.62 45.55
N GLN A 1071 -16.22 -9.64 45.13
CA GLN A 1071 -16.79 -8.55 44.33
C GLN A 1071 -16.76 -7.22 45.08
N SER A 1072 -17.14 -7.20 46.35
CA SER A 1072 -17.15 -6.02 47.18
C SER A 1072 -15.74 -5.46 47.37
N ILE A 1073 -14.75 -6.33 47.62
CA ILE A 1073 -13.35 -5.94 47.74
C ILE A 1073 -12.80 -5.35 46.44
N ALA A 1074 -13.12 -5.94 45.29
CA ALA A 1074 -12.65 -5.48 43.99
C ALA A 1074 -13.33 -4.16 43.58
N VAL A 1075 -14.67 -4.12 43.57
CA VAL A 1075 -15.46 -3.03 43.01
C VAL A 1075 -15.46 -1.77 43.88
N LEU A 1076 -15.38 -1.90 45.22
CA LEU A 1076 -15.52 -0.76 46.12
C LEU A 1076 -14.16 -0.11 46.47
N PRO A 1077 -13.24 -0.72 47.24
CA PRO A 1077 -11.97 -0.07 47.59
C PRO A 1077 -10.87 -0.26 46.54
N THR A 1078 -10.79 -1.42 45.88
CA THR A 1078 -9.56 -1.85 45.20
C THR A 1078 -9.40 -1.30 43.79
N ASN A 1079 -10.31 -1.63 42.87
CA ASN A 1079 -10.26 -1.15 41.49
C ASN A 1079 -10.28 0.38 41.42
N PRO A 1080 -11.11 1.10 42.21
CA PRO A 1080 -11.14 2.56 42.13
C PRO A 1080 -9.84 3.22 42.62
N ALA A 1081 -9.06 2.56 43.49
CA ALA A 1081 -7.74 3.04 43.90
C ALA A 1081 -6.73 3.08 42.75
N LEU A 1082 -6.90 2.27 41.70
CA LEU A 1082 -6.03 2.30 40.52
C LEU A 1082 -6.01 3.68 39.87
N TYR A 1083 -7.15 4.35 39.79
CA TYR A 1083 -7.30 5.58 39.03
C TYR A 1083 -6.73 6.81 39.71
N TRP A 1084 -6.89 6.95 41.03
CA TRP A 1084 -6.35 8.11 41.75
C TRP A 1084 -4.97 7.85 42.34
N LYS A 1085 -4.66 6.60 42.74
CA LYS A 1085 -3.34 6.26 43.30
C LYS A 1085 -2.41 5.68 42.25
N GLY A 1086 -2.84 4.64 41.54
CA GLY A 1086 -2.00 3.95 40.55
C GLY A 1086 -1.56 4.86 39.41
N VAL A 1087 -2.50 5.57 38.77
CA VAL A 1087 -2.20 6.48 37.64
C VAL A 1087 -1.18 7.55 38.01
N ASN A 1088 -1.27 8.13 39.20
CA ASN A 1088 -0.33 9.15 39.65
C ASN A 1088 1.11 8.63 39.89
N GLU A 1089 1.31 7.32 39.85
CA GLU A 1089 2.61 6.68 40.00
C GLU A 1089 3.10 6.05 38.69
N ILE A 1090 2.27 6.06 37.65
CA ILE A 1090 2.60 5.65 36.28
C ILE A 1090 3.19 6.86 35.55
N SER A 1091 4.36 6.68 34.94
CA SER A 1091 4.99 7.68 34.08
C SER A 1091 5.41 7.08 32.74
N TYR A 1092 5.96 7.89 31.85
CA TYR A 1092 6.56 7.45 30.59
C TYR A 1092 7.82 6.59 30.80
N GLU A 1093 8.35 6.51 32.03
CA GLU A 1093 9.53 5.72 32.42
C GLU A 1093 9.15 4.43 33.15
N TYR A 1094 8.13 4.49 34.02
CA TYR A 1094 7.74 3.38 34.88
C TYR A 1094 6.24 3.10 34.76
N TYR A 1095 5.90 1.91 34.27
CA TYR A 1095 4.51 1.46 34.10
C TYR A 1095 4.43 -0.07 34.09
N PRO A 1096 3.30 -0.65 34.55
CA PRO A 1096 3.03 -2.08 34.38
C PRO A 1096 2.65 -2.39 32.93
N ASN A 1097 2.97 -3.58 32.43
CA ASN A 1097 2.52 -3.99 31.09
C ASN A 1097 1.08 -4.52 31.10
N VAL A 1098 0.69 -5.18 32.19
CA VAL A 1098 -0.68 -5.66 32.38
C VAL A 1098 -1.23 -5.05 33.67
N LEU A 1099 -2.39 -4.42 33.57
CA LEU A 1099 -3.21 -4.03 34.72
C LEU A 1099 -4.21 -5.16 34.97
N LEU A 1100 -3.80 -6.15 35.76
CA LEU A 1100 -4.59 -7.36 36.01
C LEU A 1100 -5.55 -7.13 37.19
N VAL A 1101 -6.86 -7.19 36.94
CA VAL A 1101 -7.90 -6.90 37.95
C VAL A 1101 -8.94 -8.01 38.08
N ASP A 1102 -9.66 -8.00 39.20
CA ASP A 1102 -10.92 -8.74 39.37
C ASP A 1102 -12.12 -7.85 38.96
N TYR A 1103 -13.17 -8.47 38.43
CA TYR A 1103 -14.43 -7.82 38.03
C TYR A 1103 -14.26 -6.63 37.07
N ILE A 1104 -13.58 -6.86 35.93
CA ILE A 1104 -13.31 -5.80 34.94
C ILE A 1104 -14.59 -5.06 34.52
N GLY A 1105 -14.53 -3.72 34.54
CA GLY A 1105 -15.62 -2.84 34.09
C GLY A 1105 -16.81 -2.72 35.05
N MET A 1106 -16.87 -3.50 36.13
CA MET A 1106 -17.96 -3.39 37.11
C MET A 1106 -17.74 -2.21 38.05
N VAL A 1107 -18.79 -1.41 38.22
CA VAL A 1107 -18.83 -0.29 39.16
C VAL A 1107 -19.98 -0.41 40.16
N ILE A 1108 -21.08 -1.06 39.81
CA ILE A 1108 -22.18 -1.39 40.73
C ILE A 1108 -22.20 -2.90 40.96
N LYS A 1109 -22.29 -3.31 42.23
CA LYS A 1109 -22.34 -4.72 42.63
C LYS A 1109 -23.57 -5.41 42.02
N ASN A 1110 -23.41 -6.65 41.59
CA ASN A 1110 -24.48 -7.49 41.02
C ASN A 1110 -25.22 -6.92 39.80
N GLU A 1111 -24.68 -5.93 39.09
CA GLU A 1111 -25.25 -5.38 37.85
C GLU A 1111 -24.35 -5.74 36.64
N PRO A 1112 -24.49 -6.96 36.08
CA PRO A 1112 -23.61 -7.46 35.01
C PRO A 1112 -23.98 -6.96 33.61
N GLY A 1113 -25.02 -6.13 33.48
CA GLY A 1113 -25.49 -5.65 32.18
C GLY A 1113 -24.44 -4.82 31.47
N TRP A 1114 -24.29 -4.99 30.15
CA TRP A 1114 -23.30 -4.22 29.38
C TRP A 1114 -23.46 -2.69 29.54
N ASP A 1115 -24.70 -2.22 29.63
CA ASP A 1115 -25.03 -0.80 29.78
C ASP A 1115 -24.70 -0.24 31.19
N SER A 1116 -24.58 -1.10 32.20
CA SER A 1116 -24.13 -0.73 33.55
C SER A 1116 -22.61 -0.76 33.72
N LEU A 1117 -21.87 -1.31 32.75
CA LEU A 1117 -20.40 -1.33 32.82
C LEU A 1117 -19.79 0.05 32.59
N SER A 1118 -18.63 0.25 33.20
CA SER A 1118 -17.79 1.42 33.02
C SER A 1118 -16.64 1.13 32.06
N ALA A 1119 -16.30 2.11 31.21
CA ALA A 1119 -15.21 2.03 30.25
C ALA A 1119 -13.90 2.64 30.77
N GLU A 1120 -13.77 2.81 32.09
CA GLU A 1120 -12.61 3.45 32.73
C GLU A 1120 -11.29 2.74 32.42
N LEU A 1121 -11.19 1.42 32.67
CA LEU A 1121 -9.95 0.68 32.42
C LEU A 1121 -9.64 0.56 30.92
N TYR A 1122 -10.68 0.45 30.09
CA TYR A 1122 -10.59 0.48 28.62
C TYR A 1122 -9.96 1.79 28.13
N THR A 1123 -10.52 2.92 28.57
CA THR A 1123 -10.02 4.25 28.19
C THR A 1123 -8.65 4.54 28.81
N LEU A 1124 -8.39 4.04 30.03
CA LEU A 1124 -7.10 4.17 30.69
C LEU A 1124 -5.99 3.50 29.87
N ALA A 1125 -6.16 2.24 29.46
CA ALA A 1125 -5.14 1.55 28.67
C ALA A 1125 -4.88 2.22 27.30
N ILE A 1126 -5.94 2.66 26.61
CA ILE A 1126 -5.82 3.45 25.38
C ILE A 1126 -5.02 4.73 25.65
N GLY A 1127 -5.37 5.46 26.72
CA GLY A 1127 -4.71 6.70 27.08
C GLY A 1127 -3.25 6.52 27.46
N LEU A 1128 -2.91 5.49 28.24
CA LEU A 1128 -1.51 5.21 28.58
C LEU A 1128 -0.67 4.90 27.33
N ASN A 1129 -1.22 4.22 26.32
CA ASN A 1129 -0.52 3.97 25.07
C ASN A 1129 -0.45 5.21 24.17
N LEU A 1130 -1.54 5.97 23.99
CA LEU A 1130 -1.58 7.13 23.10
C LEU A 1130 -0.85 8.34 23.68
N TYR A 1131 -0.95 8.55 24.99
CA TYR A 1131 -0.40 9.68 25.72
C TYR A 1131 0.90 9.31 26.42
N THR A 1132 0.84 8.59 27.55
CA THR A 1132 1.96 8.45 28.49
C THR A 1132 3.20 7.81 27.84
N ILE A 1133 3.05 6.65 27.20
CA ILE A 1133 4.17 5.92 26.58
C ILE A 1133 4.68 6.66 25.33
N SER A 1134 3.80 7.37 24.62
CA SER A 1134 4.19 8.16 23.44
C SER A 1134 5.10 9.33 23.76
N GLU A 1135 5.17 9.77 25.02
CA GLU A 1135 6.12 10.81 25.45
C GLU A 1135 7.54 10.28 25.68
N ASN A 1136 7.74 8.95 25.67
CA ASN A 1136 9.07 8.35 25.75
C ASN A 1136 9.70 8.23 24.35
N CYS A 1137 10.60 9.15 23.99
CA CYS A 1137 11.23 9.17 22.66
C CYS A 1137 12.13 7.95 22.35
N THR A 1138 12.54 7.17 23.36
CA THR A 1138 13.28 5.91 23.15
C THR A 1138 12.35 4.80 22.65
N ILE A 1139 11.09 4.82 23.11
CA ILE A 1139 10.06 3.84 22.74
C ILE A 1139 9.30 4.30 21.49
N SER A 1140 8.98 5.59 21.42
CA SER A 1140 8.22 6.20 20.35
C SER A 1140 9.11 7.23 19.62
N PRO A 1141 9.84 6.84 18.56
CA PRO A 1141 10.75 7.76 17.86
C PRO A 1141 10.01 8.88 17.11
N ARG A 1142 8.70 8.71 16.89
CA ARG A 1142 7.80 9.70 16.29
C ARG A 1142 7.17 10.57 17.37
N ARG A 1143 6.89 11.82 17.01
CA ARG A 1143 6.20 12.78 17.87
C ARG A 1143 4.85 12.24 18.32
N SER A 1144 4.47 12.53 19.57
CA SER A 1144 3.21 12.04 20.15
C SER A 1144 2.01 12.35 19.23
N PRO A 1145 1.13 11.35 18.97
CA PRO A 1145 -0.01 11.53 18.08
C PRO A 1145 -1.04 12.54 18.59
N LEU A 1146 -0.98 12.88 19.88
CA LEU A 1146 -1.89 13.82 20.52
C LEU A 1146 -1.45 15.28 20.36
N LEU A 1147 -0.24 15.55 19.87
CA LEU A 1147 0.24 16.90 19.59
C LEU A 1147 -0.17 17.37 18.20
N ALA A 1148 -0.40 18.68 18.07
CA ALA A 1148 -0.81 19.27 16.80
C ALA A 1148 0.31 19.19 15.75
N SER A 1149 -0.01 18.68 14.57
CA SER A 1149 0.88 18.58 13.40
C SER A 1149 0.07 18.80 12.10
N PRO A 1150 0.65 19.40 11.04
CA PRO A 1150 -0.01 19.54 9.74
C PRO A 1150 -0.50 18.20 9.14
N LYS A 1151 0.13 17.07 9.51
CA LYS A 1151 -0.28 15.72 9.10
C LYS A 1151 -1.49 15.21 9.90
N ASN A 1152 -1.53 15.49 11.21
CA ASN A 1152 -2.61 15.04 12.11
C ASN A 1152 -3.95 15.71 11.79
N LEU A 1153 -3.94 16.93 11.23
CA LEU A 1153 -5.15 17.65 10.79
C LEU A 1153 -5.80 17.07 9.52
N ARG A 1154 -5.16 16.11 8.84
CA ARG A 1154 -5.64 15.51 7.57
C ARG A 1154 -6.04 14.02 7.71
N LYS A 1155 -5.86 13.40 8.88
CA LYS A 1155 -6.27 12.00 9.10
C LYS A 1155 -7.79 11.90 9.28
N LEU A 1156 -8.37 10.79 8.82
CA LEU A 1156 -9.76 10.41 9.11
C LEU A 1156 -9.94 10.24 10.64
N PRO A 1157 -11.14 10.49 11.20
CA PRO A 1157 -11.38 10.35 12.64
C PRO A 1157 -11.10 8.91 13.09
N SER A 1158 -10.34 8.73 14.19
CA SER A 1158 -10.12 7.41 14.78
C SER A 1158 -11.46 6.76 15.17
N PRO A 1159 -11.67 5.46 14.91
CA PRO A 1159 -12.92 4.77 15.27
C PRO A 1159 -13.14 4.69 16.79
N LEU A 1160 -12.13 4.99 17.62
CA LEU A 1160 -12.27 5.12 19.08
C LEU A 1160 -12.88 6.45 19.50
N VAL A 1161 -12.87 7.46 18.63
CA VAL A 1161 -13.46 8.77 18.91
C VAL A 1161 -14.97 8.66 18.72
N SER A 1162 -15.65 8.32 19.82
CA SER A 1162 -17.10 8.25 19.85
C SER A 1162 -17.72 9.56 19.35
N GLN A 1163 -18.67 9.44 18.42
CA GLN A 1163 -19.51 10.54 17.94
C GLN A 1163 -20.75 10.74 18.83
N PHE A 1164 -20.90 9.93 19.88
CA PHE A 1164 -22.03 10.05 20.80
C PHE A 1164 -21.99 11.40 21.52
N ASN A 1165 -23.05 12.16 21.33
CA ASN A 1165 -23.31 13.46 21.95
C ASN A 1165 -24.64 13.47 22.74
N GLY A 1166 -25.18 12.28 23.03
CA GLY A 1166 -26.43 12.10 23.76
C GLY A 1166 -26.28 12.04 25.28
N ILE A 1167 -27.31 11.59 25.98
CA ILE A 1167 -27.34 11.38 27.43
C ILE A 1167 -27.52 9.90 27.73
N ILE A 1168 -26.69 9.36 28.63
CA ILE A 1168 -26.86 8.04 29.25
C ILE A 1168 -27.31 8.28 30.70
N TYR A 1169 -28.53 7.89 31.05
CA TYR A 1169 -29.04 8.03 32.41
C TYR A 1169 -28.56 6.89 33.32
N ALA A 1170 -28.67 7.09 34.64
CA ALA A 1170 -28.24 6.13 35.65
C ALA A 1170 -28.87 4.73 35.53
N ASN A 1171 -30.04 4.62 34.89
CA ASN A 1171 -30.73 3.36 34.65
C ASN A 1171 -30.36 2.68 33.32
N GLY A 1172 -29.36 3.21 32.59
CA GLY A 1172 -28.92 2.70 31.29
C GLY A 1172 -29.74 3.21 30.10
N THR A 1173 -30.82 3.96 30.31
CA THR A 1173 -31.58 4.54 29.20
C THR A 1173 -30.77 5.61 28.48
N THR A 1174 -30.89 5.63 27.15
CA THR A 1174 -30.12 6.55 26.30
C THR A 1174 -31.04 7.49 25.52
N VAL A 1175 -30.65 8.76 25.45
CA VAL A 1175 -31.26 9.76 24.58
C VAL A 1175 -30.17 10.24 23.63
N ASN A 1176 -30.25 9.82 22.37
CA ASN A 1176 -29.20 10.13 21.39
C ASN A 1176 -29.17 11.61 21.00
N ASP A 1177 -30.33 12.25 20.88
CA ASP A 1177 -30.48 13.64 20.44
C ASP A 1177 -31.23 14.47 21.51
N PRO A 1178 -30.60 14.77 22.66
CA PRO A 1178 -31.22 15.54 23.72
C PRO A 1178 -31.43 17.00 23.28
N PRO A 1179 -32.49 17.68 23.77
CA PRO A 1179 -32.63 19.13 23.58
C PRO A 1179 -31.39 19.88 24.07
N LEU A 1180 -30.97 20.94 23.36
CA LEU A 1180 -29.73 21.69 23.65
C LEU A 1180 -29.64 22.30 25.06
N GLY A 1181 -30.75 22.44 25.77
CA GLY A 1181 -30.79 22.91 27.16
C GLY A 1181 -30.97 21.79 28.20
N LEU A 1182 -31.03 20.52 27.79
CA LEU A 1182 -31.23 19.40 28.70
C LEU A 1182 -29.90 18.93 29.27
N HIS A 1183 -29.67 19.23 30.54
CA HIS A 1183 -28.47 18.86 31.28
C HIS A 1183 -28.86 18.23 32.61
N PRO A 1184 -28.80 16.89 32.75
CA PRO A 1184 -29.17 16.21 33.98
C PRO A 1184 -28.38 16.75 35.18
N GLY A 1185 -29.08 16.94 36.30
CA GLY A 1185 -28.50 17.50 37.53
C GLY A 1185 -28.15 18.98 37.47
N ARG A 1186 -28.45 19.71 36.38
CA ARG A 1186 -28.26 21.18 36.34
C ARG A 1186 -29.32 21.85 37.22
N VAL A 1187 -28.89 22.72 38.13
CA VAL A 1187 -29.78 23.37 39.09
C VAL A 1187 -30.58 24.50 38.43
N GLU A 1188 -31.90 24.57 38.65
CA GLU A 1188 -32.77 25.66 38.13
C GLU A 1188 -32.66 26.94 38.96
N VAL A 1189 -32.61 26.81 40.28
CA VAL A 1189 -32.57 27.92 41.24
C VAL A 1189 -31.40 27.71 42.19
N LEU A 1190 -30.45 28.65 42.22
CA LEU A 1190 -29.42 28.69 43.25
C LEU A 1190 -30.08 29.17 44.54
N LYS A 1191 -30.15 28.31 45.55
CA LYS A 1191 -30.86 28.59 46.80
C LYS A 1191 -30.03 29.46 47.75
N ASN A 1192 -30.69 30.21 48.62
CA ASN A 1192 -30.04 30.87 49.76
C ASN A 1192 -29.19 29.85 50.53
N GLY A 1193 -27.92 30.15 50.76
CA GLY A 1193 -26.93 29.23 51.32
C GLY A 1193 -25.97 28.61 50.29
N THR A 1194 -26.17 28.85 48.98
CA THR A 1194 -25.23 28.41 47.94
C THR A 1194 -23.87 29.08 48.12
N ILE A 1195 -22.79 28.29 48.18
CA ILE A 1195 -21.41 28.75 48.32
C ILE A 1195 -20.71 28.70 46.96
N PHE A 1196 -20.10 29.81 46.53
CA PHE A 1196 -19.31 29.92 45.30
C PHE A 1196 -17.81 29.69 45.54
N SER A 1197 -17.04 29.45 44.46
CA SER A 1197 -15.60 29.17 44.49
C SER A 1197 -14.73 30.21 45.22
N ASN A 1198 -15.18 31.46 45.33
CA ASN A 1198 -14.47 32.51 46.07
C ASN A 1198 -14.86 32.60 47.57
N GLY A 1199 -15.69 31.67 48.05
CA GLY A 1199 -16.20 31.63 49.43
C GLY A 1199 -17.43 32.50 49.67
N THR A 1200 -17.98 33.17 48.66
CA THR A 1200 -19.21 33.97 48.79
C THR A 1200 -20.41 33.06 49.01
N VAL A 1201 -21.27 33.42 49.97
CA VAL A 1201 -22.52 32.72 50.26
C VAL A 1201 -23.70 33.55 49.75
N LEU A 1202 -24.61 32.91 49.01
CA LEU A 1202 -25.80 33.54 48.46
C LEU A 1202 -26.85 33.77 49.54
N GLU A 1203 -27.30 35.01 49.77
CA GLU A 1203 -28.25 35.36 50.84
C GLU A 1203 -29.74 35.22 50.44
N GLU A 1204 -30.05 35.22 49.15
CA GLU A 1204 -31.41 35.07 48.61
C GLU A 1204 -31.40 34.10 47.44
N SER A 1205 -32.43 33.26 47.33
CA SER A 1205 -32.54 32.32 46.19
C SER A 1205 -32.71 33.08 44.87
N VAL A 1206 -31.88 32.78 43.88
CA VAL A 1206 -31.92 33.40 42.55
C VAL A 1206 -31.99 32.34 41.45
N PRO A 1207 -32.61 32.64 40.29
CA PRO A 1207 -32.53 31.76 39.13
C PRO A 1207 -31.06 31.50 38.76
N ASN A 1208 -30.71 30.24 38.51
CA ASN A 1208 -29.36 29.91 38.04
C ASN A 1208 -29.16 30.54 36.64
N PRO A 1209 -28.20 31.46 36.46
CA PRO A 1209 -28.00 32.14 35.19
C PRO A 1209 -27.66 31.17 34.04
N ASP A 1210 -27.10 30.00 34.38
CA ASP A 1210 -26.69 28.98 33.41
C ASP A 1210 -27.78 27.94 33.11
N PHE A 1211 -28.93 27.98 33.79
CA PHE A 1211 -29.98 26.96 33.65
C PHE A 1211 -30.46 26.83 32.20
N ASN A 1212 -30.90 27.94 31.62
CA ASN A 1212 -31.37 28.01 30.22
C ASN A 1212 -30.23 28.23 29.22
N SER A 1213 -28.97 28.23 29.66
CA SER A 1213 -27.84 28.41 28.75
C SER A 1213 -27.71 27.19 27.84
N ILE A 1214 -27.83 27.44 26.53
CA ILE A 1214 -27.44 26.52 25.46
C ILE A 1214 -25.95 26.66 25.09
N ARG A 1215 -25.24 27.57 25.76
CA ARG A 1215 -23.81 27.82 25.54
C ARG A 1215 -23.01 27.19 26.67
N PHE A 1216 -22.00 26.42 26.28
CA PHE A 1216 -20.85 26.12 27.13
C PHE A 1216 -19.80 27.24 27.00
#